data_AF-A0A450S3J4-F1
#
_entry.id   AF-A0A450S3J4-F1
#
_cell.length_a   1.000
_cell.length_b   1.000
_cell.length_c   1.000
_cell.angle_alpha   90.00
_cell.angle_beta   90.00
_cell.angle_gamma   90.00
#
_symmetry.space_group_name_H-M   'P 1'
#
loop_
_entity.id
_entity.type
_entity.pdbx_description
1 polymer ?
#
loop_
_entity_poly.entity_id
_entity_poly.type
_entity_poly.pdbx_seq_one_letter_code
_entity_poly.pdbx_strand_id
1 'polypeptide(L)'
;MSKNENRGPWRLGLDLGTNSIGIAALSLRKLPGKDEDEKQEYRVLGLMMLGARIFSDGRNPKDKQSLAAMRRVPRGMRRNRDRTLNRNARFLKELQGFGLLPAASDPPSAAELATRRELAALDPYILRARGLDEELPLHHLGRALFHLKRRGFQSNRKTDSGDQESGKIRDAANRTREKMEGEGGRTLGEWLGRQRMETLAENEALAKGKRKPLPQARTRLHGAGAKAYYDFYPTRAMILDEFDRLWESQRRWHPAALTDEAYQTLRKTLAFQYPLKTPPVGKCTLDPSQERAPRALPSVQRLRIYQELNHLQVMDCPGEPWRAIEKKERDLLAKKALGQEKLTFDGMRKWLKLSAHARFNLETDKRKYLDGDKTAAMLASPKRWGKGWRDLPFDTQEEIVTKLLETEKEEELLPWLMAEHGLSREDALAVSRTTLPAGHGAFCAEVSRGLLAELEQDVITYDEAVKRAGYASHSQLDDGVRVDRLPYYGKILARHVAFGSGEPGDPEEKRYGKLANPTVHVALNQLRRVVNDLIARFGPPTQIVVELARDLPLSAEGKRALEKTQKDNQAANDERRKILREHKQPDNYQNRLRLRLWEELNPDDPLDRRCVFSGEQISITRLFSDEVEIEHLLPFSQTLDDSPANKTISTRRANREKGNRSPYEAFSHSPLGFDWEEIAQRAANLPPNKSWRFSPDAMERYQDEERDFLDRQLTDTQYIARLAGTYLAATGADVWVIPGRLTADLRWALGLDNLLAAPGEGVDAKKNRADHRHHVIDALVVALTERGRLQKVATLAGQRREQGHTRLLQNPEEPWPDFRQEVADCVEKIVVSHKPDHGVQGALHNDTAYGLLDEAPDAKGVRTVVHRVPLESFKKRANIRNIRDDVLREYFIANTEYVPDKEIGKTLVALGERLHPPVRRVRICERLNVIPISDAQGQPFKAYKGDANYCYDIFAGAPGKSGATKWTGRVVSRFDANQQGFEPQARVSTGGEPLIMRLRIDDMLELDDGGGRRIVRVVQLSEGQITLAGDHEAGDLKKRDKDKEDPFKYLRLVPSTLQARNARMVHVSPSGVIRHKGNLS
;
A
#
# COMPACT_ATOMS: atom_id res chain seq x y z
N MET A 1 31.68 -34.72 0.33
CA MET A 1 32.17 -33.41 -0.15
C MET A 1 33.62 -33.60 -0.59
N SER A 2 33.86 -33.87 -1.87
CA SER A 2 35.22 -33.93 -2.42
C SER A 2 35.70 -32.50 -2.69
N LYS A 3 36.97 -32.21 -2.36
CA LYS A 3 37.61 -30.89 -2.49
C LYS A 3 38.05 -30.54 -3.93
N ASN A 4 37.67 -31.32 -4.94
CA ASN A 4 38.30 -31.27 -6.28
C ASN A 4 37.29 -31.25 -7.46
N GLU A 5 36.23 -30.43 -7.40
CA GLU A 5 35.55 -30.02 -8.64
C GLU A 5 36.17 -28.69 -9.13
N ASN A 6 36.61 -28.73 -10.38
CA ASN A 6 37.46 -27.76 -11.06
C ASN A 6 36.86 -26.33 -11.02
N ARG A 7 37.58 -25.37 -10.43
CA ARG A 7 37.16 -23.94 -10.28
C ARG A 7 37.36 -23.13 -11.58
N GLY A 8 36.82 -23.63 -12.69
CA GLY A 8 36.81 -22.91 -13.95
C GLY A 8 35.91 -21.67 -13.92
N PRO A 9 36.03 -20.75 -14.90
CA PRO A 9 35.12 -19.62 -15.01
C PRO A 9 33.68 -20.11 -15.24
N TRP A 10 32.71 -19.39 -14.68
CA TRP A 10 31.29 -19.76 -14.78
C TRP A 10 30.37 -18.54 -14.89
N ARG A 11 29.19 -18.75 -15.46
CA ARG A 11 28.15 -17.75 -15.68
C ARG A 11 26.91 -18.05 -14.86
N LEU A 12 26.33 -17.02 -14.26
CA LEU A 12 25.05 -17.09 -13.55
C LEU A 12 23.95 -16.37 -14.36
N GLY A 13 22.89 -17.06 -14.76
CA GLY A 13 21.65 -16.45 -15.23
C GLY A 13 20.59 -16.41 -14.13
N LEU A 14 19.88 -15.29 -14.05
CA LEU A 14 18.84 -15.02 -13.06
C LEU A 14 17.57 -14.47 -13.71
N ASP A 15 16.47 -15.22 -13.60
CA ASP A 15 15.10 -14.70 -13.77
C ASP A 15 14.63 -14.18 -12.41
N LEU A 16 14.40 -12.87 -12.29
CA LEU A 16 14.00 -12.23 -11.04
C LEU A 16 12.52 -11.84 -11.08
N GLY A 17 11.69 -12.54 -10.32
CA GLY A 17 10.29 -12.19 -10.09
C GLY A 17 10.05 -11.44 -8.78
N THR A 18 8.78 -11.09 -8.54
CA THR A 18 8.36 -10.48 -7.26
C THR A 18 8.27 -11.49 -6.10
N ASN A 19 8.15 -12.78 -6.42
CA ASN A 19 7.98 -13.89 -5.49
C ASN A 19 8.81 -15.13 -5.88
N SER A 20 9.67 -15.02 -6.89
CA SER A 20 10.48 -16.13 -7.41
C SER A 20 11.85 -15.65 -7.91
N ILE A 21 12.84 -16.52 -7.87
CA ILE A 21 14.13 -16.38 -8.54
C ILE A 21 14.43 -17.70 -9.27
N GLY A 22 14.49 -17.65 -10.59
CA GLY A 22 15.05 -18.72 -11.41
C GLY A 22 16.57 -18.64 -11.44
N ILE A 23 17.25 -19.79 -11.45
CA ILE A 23 18.70 -19.90 -11.34
C ILE A 23 19.21 -20.84 -12.43
N ALA A 24 20.19 -20.38 -13.21
CA ALA A 24 20.98 -21.23 -14.08
C ALA A 24 22.47 -20.91 -13.93
N ALA A 25 23.29 -21.92 -13.62
CA ALA A 25 24.74 -21.82 -13.57
C ALA A 25 25.34 -22.63 -14.72
N LEU A 26 26.18 -21.98 -15.53
CA LEU A 26 26.81 -22.57 -16.72
C LEU A 26 28.32 -22.51 -16.61
N SER A 27 29.01 -23.57 -17.04
CA SER A 27 30.46 -23.59 -17.11
C SER A 27 30.95 -22.83 -18.35
N LEU A 28 32.05 -22.10 -18.21
CA LEU A 28 32.64 -21.31 -19.29
C LEU A 28 34.04 -21.79 -19.67
N ARG A 29 34.40 -21.54 -20.92
CA ARG A 29 35.78 -21.58 -21.41
C ARG A 29 36.21 -20.19 -21.84
N LYS A 30 37.37 -19.76 -21.34
CA LYS A 30 38.04 -18.53 -21.80
C LYS A 30 38.48 -18.71 -23.26
N LEU A 31 38.11 -17.79 -24.14
CA LEU A 31 38.59 -17.76 -25.52
C LEU A 31 39.90 -16.95 -25.60
N PRO A 32 40.83 -17.28 -26.51
CA PRO A 32 42.01 -16.45 -26.74
C PRO A 32 41.59 -15.06 -27.23
N GLY A 33 42.09 -14.00 -26.58
CA GLY A 33 41.75 -12.61 -26.91
C GLY A 33 42.34 -12.21 -28.27
N LYS A 34 41.66 -11.28 -28.97
CA LYS A 34 42.12 -10.76 -30.26
C LYS A 34 42.95 -9.48 -30.14
N ASP A 35 42.84 -8.72 -29.04
CA ASP A 35 43.63 -7.50 -28.74
C ASP A 35 43.68 -7.22 -27.22
N GLU A 36 44.66 -6.43 -26.74
CA GLU A 36 44.81 -6.06 -25.30
C GLU A 36 43.70 -5.12 -24.78
N ASP A 37 43.01 -4.40 -25.67
CA ASP A 37 41.94 -3.44 -25.34
C ASP A 37 40.51 -4.02 -25.47
N GLU A 38 40.35 -5.27 -25.94
CA GLU A 38 39.04 -5.91 -26.06
C GLU A 38 38.62 -6.67 -24.79
N LYS A 39 37.33 -6.64 -24.46
CA LYS A 39 36.79 -7.40 -23.32
C LYS A 39 36.95 -8.90 -23.55
N GLN A 40 37.47 -9.59 -22.53
CA GLN A 40 37.64 -11.05 -22.54
C GLN A 40 36.35 -11.82 -22.92
N GLU A 41 36.44 -12.60 -24.00
CA GLU A 41 35.33 -13.46 -24.45
C GLU A 41 35.32 -14.84 -23.79
N TYR A 42 34.13 -15.42 -23.65
CA TYR A 42 33.89 -16.73 -23.06
C TYR A 42 32.86 -17.51 -23.89
N ARG A 43 33.07 -18.82 -24.04
CA ARG A 43 32.11 -19.77 -24.62
C ARG A 43 31.49 -20.63 -23.53
N VAL A 44 30.19 -20.90 -23.62
CA VAL A 44 29.49 -21.84 -22.74
C VAL A 44 29.90 -23.28 -23.07
N LEU A 45 30.20 -24.09 -22.05
CA LEU A 45 30.60 -25.50 -22.21
C LEU A 45 29.51 -26.49 -21.80
N GLY A 46 28.70 -26.17 -20.78
CA GLY A 46 27.68 -27.08 -20.28
C GLY A 46 26.98 -26.57 -19.03
N LEU A 47 26.03 -27.36 -18.54
CA LEU A 47 25.20 -27.04 -17.38
C LEU A 47 25.91 -27.41 -16.07
N MET A 48 25.92 -26.51 -15.10
CA MET A 48 26.43 -26.81 -13.75
C MET A 48 25.28 -27.04 -12.76
N MET A 49 24.27 -26.18 -12.81
CA MET A 49 23.15 -26.23 -11.89
C MET A 49 21.93 -25.47 -12.41
N LEU A 50 20.75 -26.03 -12.15
CA LEU A 50 19.45 -25.38 -12.29
C LEU A 50 18.75 -25.33 -10.93
N GLY A 51 17.98 -24.28 -10.67
CA GLY A 51 17.23 -24.17 -9.42
C GLY A 51 16.20 -23.04 -9.41
N ALA A 52 15.24 -23.14 -8.50
CA ALA A 52 14.24 -22.11 -8.26
C ALA A 52 14.14 -21.79 -6.77
N ARG A 53 13.97 -20.50 -6.46
CA ARG A 53 13.72 -20.00 -5.10
C ARG A 53 12.40 -19.23 -5.06
N ILE A 54 11.43 -19.75 -4.34
CA ILE A 54 10.10 -19.17 -4.14
C ILE A 54 9.99 -18.53 -2.76
N PHE A 55 9.36 -17.37 -2.67
CA PHE A 55 9.18 -16.62 -1.43
C PHE A 55 7.89 -15.80 -1.43
N SER A 56 7.41 -15.48 -0.23
CA SER A 56 6.24 -14.63 -0.04
C SER A 56 6.52 -13.18 -0.44
N ASP A 57 5.54 -12.53 -1.07
CA ASP A 57 5.55 -11.08 -1.29
C ASP A 57 5.47 -10.36 0.08
N GLY A 58 6.17 -9.25 0.24
CA GLY A 58 6.09 -8.38 1.43
C GLY A 58 4.75 -7.64 1.59
N ARG A 59 3.71 -8.08 0.87
CA ARG A 59 2.37 -7.49 0.80
C ARG A 59 1.31 -8.56 1.02
N ASN A 60 0.16 -8.14 1.54
CA ASN A 60 -0.98 -9.03 1.71
C ASN A 60 -1.55 -9.43 0.34
N PRO A 61 -1.72 -10.72 0.04
CA PRO A 61 -2.21 -11.18 -1.26
C PRO A 61 -3.64 -10.73 -1.57
N LYS A 62 -4.48 -10.43 -0.56
CA LYS A 62 -5.89 -10.04 -0.75
C LYS A 62 -6.07 -8.57 -1.19
N ASP A 63 -5.39 -7.65 -0.52
CA ASP A 63 -5.59 -6.20 -0.71
C ASP A 63 -4.34 -5.48 -1.25
N LYS A 64 -3.22 -6.21 -1.42
CA LYS A 64 -1.92 -5.72 -1.89
C LYS A 64 -1.32 -4.60 -1.04
N GLN A 65 -1.86 -4.36 0.14
CA GLN A 65 -1.25 -3.44 1.10
C GLN A 65 0.04 -4.06 1.66
N SER A 66 1.04 -3.21 1.89
CA SER A 66 2.26 -3.67 2.57
C SER A 66 1.92 -4.18 3.97
N LEU A 67 2.58 -5.28 4.39
CA LEU A 67 2.45 -5.79 5.77
C LEU A 67 2.86 -4.73 6.80
N ALA A 68 3.78 -3.83 6.43
CA ALA A 68 4.18 -2.68 7.24
C ALA A 68 3.06 -1.65 7.44
N ALA A 69 2.22 -1.41 6.43
CA ALA A 69 1.04 -0.54 6.55
C ALA A 69 -0.02 -1.17 7.47
N MET A 70 -0.28 -2.47 7.31
CA MET A 70 -1.18 -3.23 8.20
C MET A 70 -0.71 -3.19 9.66
N ARG A 71 0.60 -3.14 9.93
CA ARG A 71 1.14 -2.95 11.30
C ARG A 71 1.05 -1.50 11.79
N ARG A 72 1.12 -0.52 10.89
CA ARG A 72 1.17 0.91 11.21
C ARG A 72 -0.13 1.40 11.84
N VAL A 73 -1.27 1.00 11.29
CA VAL A 73 -2.60 1.43 11.75
C VAL A 73 -2.89 0.97 13.19
N PRO A 74 -2.79 -0.33 13.55
CA PRO A 74 -2.98 -0.80 14.92
C PRO A 74 -1.96 -0.19 15.90
N ARG A 75 -0.71 0.04 15.47
CA ARG A 75 0.28 0.75 16.30
C ARG A 75 -0.15 2.18 16.61
N GLY A 76 -0.71 2.89 15.64
CA GLY A 76 -1.30 4.22 15.83
C GLY A 76 -2.45 4.18 16.83
N MET A 77 -3.37 3.22 16.66
CA MET A 77 -4.50 3.02 17.58
C MET A 77 -4.06 2.72 19.02
N ARG A 78 -3.08 1.83 19.21
CA ARG A 78 -2.50 1.54 20.54
C ARG A 78 -1.90 2.79 21.18
N ARG A 79 -1.04 3.52 20.47
CA ARG A 79 -0.45 4.76 20.96
C ARG A 79 -1.51 5.80 21.32
N ASN A 80 -2.55 5.96 20.49
CA ASN A 80 -3.63 6.91 20.77
C ASN A 80 -4.44 6.50 22.01
N ARG A 81 -4.69 5.20 22.19
CA ARG A 81 -5.31 4.64 23.40
C ARG A 81 -4.45 4.92 24.63
N ASP A 82 -3.19 4.54 24.62
CA ASP A 82 -2.29 4.66 25.77
C ASP A 82 -2.08 6.14 26.16
N ARG A 83 -1.86 7.01 25.17
CA ARG A 83 -1.79 8.47 25.39
C ARG A 83 -3.09 9.03 25.98
N THR A 84 -4.24 8.51 25.55
CA THR A 84 -5.55 8.92 26.08
C THR A 84 -5.73 8.44 27.51
N LEU A 85 -5.37 7.20 27.83
CA LEU A 85 -5.43 6.66 29.19
C LEU A 85 -4.49 7.41 30.13
N ASN A 86 -3.23 7.61 29.73
CA ASN A 86 -2.24 8.34 30.53
C ASN A 86 -2.68 9.78 30.78
N ARG A 87 -3.19 10.49 29.75
CA ARG A 87 -3.75 11.83 29.93
C ARG A 87 -4.93 11.82 30.88
N ASN A 88 -5.87 10.90 30.70
CA ASN A 88 -7.07 10.83 31.54
C ASN A 88 -6.71 10.52 33.00
N ALA A 89 -5.74 9.63 33.24
CA ALA A 89 -5.25 9.30 34.58
C ALA A 89 -4.55 10.49 35.23
N ARG A 90 -3.67 11.18 34.49
CA ARG A 90 -3.02 12.41 34.94
C ARG A 90 -4.04 13.49 35.28
N PHE A 91 -4.96 13.77 34.37
CA PHE A 91 -5.98 14.81 34.56
C PHE A 91 -6.91 14.49 35.73
N LEU A 92 -7.26 13.21 35.92
CA LEU A 92 -8.01 12.76 37.09
C LEU A 92 -7.24 13.02 38.39
N LYS A 93 -5.96 12.65 38.45
CA LYS A 93 -5.09 12.88 39.61
C LYS A 93 -4.92 14.37 39.92
N GLU A 94 -4.75 15.21 38.90
CA GLU A 94 -4.68 16.67 39.04
C GLU A 94 -5.98 17.24 39.61
N LEU A 95 -7.15 16.83 39.09
CA LEU A 95 -8.45 17.25 39.62
C LEU A 95 -8.64 16.82 41.09
N GLN A 96 -8.19 15.62 41.47
CA GLN A 96 -8.23 15.16 42.86
C GLN A 96 -7.28 15.96 43.76
N GLY A 97 -6.07 16.26 43.28
CA GLY A 97 -5.07 17.04 44.02
C GLY A 97 -5.53 18.46 44.34
N PHE A 98 -6.34 19.07 43.46
CA PHE A 98 -6.95 20.39 43.69
C PHE A 98 -8.33 20.33 44.36
N GLY A 99 -8.78 19.17 44.86
CA GLY A 99 -10.07 19.02 45.54
C GLY A 99 -11.30 19.15 44.64
N LEU A 100 -11.12 19.16 43.31
CA LEU A 100 -12.21 19.23 42.34
C LEU A 100 -12.87 17.87 42.10
N LEU A 101 -12.22 16.78 42.51
CA LEU A 101 -12.84 15.45 42.57
C LEU A 101 -12.46 14.78 43.89
N PRO A 102 -13.28 13.83 44.38
CA PRO A 102 -12.97 13.12 45.61
C PRO A 102 -11.58 12.46 45.50
N ALA A 103 -10.74 12.71 46.50
CA ALA A 103 -9.57 11.87 46.73
C ALA A 103 -10.01 10.40 46.84
N ALA A 104 -9.13 9.49 46.45
CA ALA A 104 -9.40 8.08 46.64
C ALA A 104 -8.18 7.39 47.23
N SER A 105 -8.44 6.54 48.21
CA SER A 105 -7.49 5.53 48.64
C SER A 105 -7.10 4.60 47.47
N ASP A 106 -5.92 3.99 47.56
CA ASP A 106 -5.45 2.98 46.60
C ASP A 106 -5.23 1.65 47.33
N PRO A 107 -6.16 0.67 47.20
CA PRO A 107 -7.37 0.68 46.36
C PRO A 107 -8.53 1.50 46.96
N PRO A 108 -9.50 1.97 46.14
CA PRO A 108 -10.61 2.79 46.63
C PRO A 108 -11.57 2.03 47.55
N SER A 109 -12.08 2.69 48.58
CA SER A 109 -13.10 2.13 49.48
C SER A 109 -14.46 1.97 48.77
N ALA A 110 -15.34 1.15 49.34
CA ALA A 110 -16.70 0.95 48.80
C ALA A 110 -17.51 2.26 48.76
N ALA A 111 -17.34 3.13 49.76
CA ALA A 111 -17.98 4.44 49.80
C ALA A 111 -17.44 5.38 48.71
N GLU A 112 -16.11 5.41 48.50
CA GLU A 112 -15.49 6.20 47.43
C GLU A 112 -15.95 5.72 46.04
N LEU A 113 -16.14 4.41 45.86
CA LEU A 113 -16.70 3.84 44.64
C LEU A 113 -18.16 4.25 44.44
N ALA A 114 -18.97 4.31 45.50
CA ALA A 114 -20.35 4.78 45.43
C ALA A 114 -20.41 6.26 45.00
N THR A 115 -19.65 7.14 45.65
CA THR A 115 -19.57 8.57 45.28
C THR A 115 -19.10 8.75 43.83
N ARG A 116 -18.12 7.96 43.37
CA ARG A 116 -17.68 7.97 41.97
C ARG A 116 -18.79 7.56 41.00
N ARG A 117 -19.65 6.59 41.37
CA ARG A 117 -20.80 6.16 40.55
C ARG A 117 -21.85 7.25 40.45
N GLU A 118 -22.15 7.93 41.55
CA GLU A 118 -23.08 9.07 41.58
C GLU A 118 -22.60 10.20 40.67
N LEU A 119 -21.33 10.63 40.81
CA LEU A 119 -20.72 11.63 39.93
C LEU A 119 -20.67 11.19 38.47
N ALA A 120 -20.47 9.90 38.21
CA ALA A 120 -20.46 9.35 36.86
C ALA A 120 -21.85 9.35 36.20
N ALA A 121 -22.92 9.28 36.99
CA ALA A 121 -24.31 9.30 36.52
C ALA A 121 -24.77 10.71 36.11
N LEU A 122 -24.17 11.77 36.66
CA LEU A 122 -24.46 13.15 36.27
C LEU A 122 -24.10 13.41 34.79
N ASP A 123 -25.02 14.09 34.08
CA ASP A 123 -24.82 14.51 32.70
C ASP A 123 -23.81 15.67 32.63
N PRO A 124 -22.61 15.45 32.09
CA PRO A 124 -21.59 16.48 32.08
C PRO A 124 -21.93 17.65 31.15
N TYR A 125 -22.77 17.49 30.12
CA TYR A 125 -23.17 18.61 29.25
C TYR A 125 -24.11 19.56 29.99
N ILE A 126 -25.01 19.02 30.81
CA ILE A 126 -25.90 19.83 31.66
C ILE A 126 -25.08 20.59 32.71
N LEU A 127 -24.12 19.93 33.37
CA LEU A 127 -23.22 20.59 34.31
C LEU A 127 -22.39 21.69 33.64
N ARG A 128 -21.88 21.45 32.43
CA ARG A 128 -21.13 22.45 31.64
C ARG A 128 -22.00 23.65 31.23
N ALA A 129 -23.30 23.46 31.00
CA ALA A 129 -24.22 24.56 30.74
C ALA A 129 -24.50 25.38 32.01
N ARG A 130 -24.93 24.70 33.08
CA ARG A 130 -25.28 25.31 34.37
C ARG A 130 -24.12 26.06 35.01
N GLY A 131 -22.91 25.49 34.97
CA GLY A 131 -21.71 26.10 35.57
C GLY A 131 -21.26 27.42 34.96
N LEU A 132 -21.93 27.93 33.92
CA LEU A 132 -21.71 29.28 33.42
C LEU A 132 -22.51 30.33 34.20
N ASP A 133 -23.64 29.97 34.80
CA ASP A 133 -24.58 30.91 35.40
C ASP A 133 -24.77 30.72 36.91
N GLU A 134 -24.64 29.49 37.41
CA GLU A 134 -24.90 29.13 38.81
C GLU A 134 -23.69 28.45 39.47
N GLU A 135 -23.66 28.47 40.80
CA GLU A 135 -22.67 27.75 41.61
C GLU A 135 -22.83 26.23 41.43
N LEU A 136 -21.76 25.56 41.01
CA LEU A 136 -21.70 24.10 41.05
C LEU A 136 -20.96 23.64 42.30
N PRO A 137 -21.39 22.54 42.95
CA PRO A 137 -20.55 21.84 43.92
C PRO A 137 -19.20 21.47 43.29
N LEU A 138 -18.10 21.57 44.03
CA LEU A 138 -16.74 21.35 43.52
C LEU A 138 -16.59 20.04 42.73
N HIS A 139 -17.16 18.95 43.23
CA HIS A 139 -17.11 17.64 42.55
C HIS A 139 -17.93 17.58 41.26
N HIS A 140 -19.00 18.39 41.17
CA HIS A 140 -19.78 18.54 39.93
C HIS A 140 -18.99 19.36 38.91
N LEU A 141 -18.31 20.43 39.34
CA LEU A 141 -17.38 21.17 38.51
C LEU A 141 -16.25 20.27 38.00
N GLY A 142 -15.61 19.49 38.87
CA GLY A 142 -14.57 18.54 38.45
C GLY A 142 -15.10 17.48 37.49
N ARG A 143 -16.35 17.03 37.63
CA ARG A 143 -17.01 16.16 36.63
C ARG A 143 -17.19 16.85 35.28
N ALA A 144 -17.61 18.12 35.27
CA ALA A 144 -17.73 18.93 34.05
C ALA A 144 -16.37 19.10 33.37
N LEU A 145 -15.33 19.51 34.11
CA LEU A 145 -13.97 19.68 33.61
C LEU A 145 -13.39 18.36 33.11
N PHE A 146 -13.55 17.25 33.86
CA PHE A 146 -13.08 15.92 33.45
C PHE A 146 -13.67 15.49 32.10
N HIS A 147 -14.89 15.90 31.79
CA HIS A 147 -15.52 15.58 30.50
C HIS A 147 -14.83 16.28 29.32
N LEU A 148 -14.22 17.45 29.52
CA LEU A 148 -13.44 18.18 28.50
C LEU A 148 -12.18 17.42 28.03
N LYS A 149 -11.83 16.30 28.68
CA LYS A 149 -10.81 15.34 28.18
C LYS A 149 -11.10 14.85 26.75
N ARG A 150 -12.35 14.97 26.28
CA ARG A 150 -12.77 14.88 24.86
C ARG A 150 -12.41 16.17 24.11
N ARG A 151 -11.12 16.46 24.10
CA ARG A 151 -10.51 17.75 23.80
C ARG A 151 -10.58 18.25 22.36
N GLY A 152 -11.41 17.67 21.49
CA GLY A 152 -11.56 18.10 20.10
C GLY A 152 -10.30 17.96 19.21
N PHE A 153 -10.48 18.24 17.92
CA PHE A 153 -9.41 18.23 16.92
C PHE A 153 -8.58 19.51 16.99
N GLN A 154 -7.27 19.39 16.85
CA GLN A 154 -6.34 20.52 16.78
C GLN A 154 -5.78 20.57 15.35
N SER A 155 -6.03 21.68 14.66
CA SER A 155 -5.54 21.87 13.30
C SER A 155 -4.02 22.01 13.27
N ASN A 156 -3.39 21.51 12.22
CA ASN A 156 -1.97 21.65 11.94
C ASN A 156 -1.74 21.99 10.46
N ARG A 157 -1.10 23.14 10.21
CA ARG A 157 -0.91 23.68 8.86
C ARG A 157 -0.19 22.71 7.92
N LYS A 158 0.79 21.95 8.41
CA LYS A 158 1.59 21.04 7.59
C LYS A 158 0.84 19.79 7.14
N THR A 159 -0.18 19.35 7.90
CA THR A 159 -0.97 18.15 7.59
C THR A 159 -2.30 18.47 6.94
N ASP A 160 -2.88 19.63 7.24
CA ASP A 160 -4.26 19.96 6.88
C ASP A 160 -4.35 20.65 5.51
N SER A 161 -3.20 21.12 4.97
CA SER A 161 -3.13 21.83 3.69
C SER A 161 -3.41 20.90 2.50
N GLY A 162 -4.56 21.07 1.85
CA GLY A 162 -4.94 20.32 0.65
C GLY A 162 -5.68 19.00 0.90
N ASP A 163 -5.92 18.63 2.16
CA ASP A 163 -6.73 17.46 2.53
C ASP A 163 -8.24 17.78 2.49
N GLN A 164 -9.00 16.96 1.74
CA GLN A 164 -10.45 17.11 1.62
C GLN A 164 -11.18 16.86 2.95
N GLU A 165 -10.67 15.96 3.79
CA GLU A 165 -11.30 15.69 5.09
C GLU A 165 -11.05 16.83 6.07
N SER A 166 -9.80 17.33 6.15
CA SER A 166 -9.46 18.51 6.92
C SER A 166 -10.27 19.75 6.50
N GLY A 167 -10.55 19.91 5.20
CA GLY A 167 -11.47 20.93 4.69
C GLY A 167 -12.88 20.80 5.28
N LYS A 168 -13.45 19.59 5.26
CA LYS A 168 -14.78 19.31 5.84
C LYS A 168 -14.84 19.53 7.34
N ILE A 169 -13.80 19.13 8.07
CA ILE A 169 -13.67 19.35 9.52
C ILE A 169 -13.69 20.85 9.81
N ARG A 170 -12.91 21.63 9.06
CA ARG A 170 -12.87 23.09 9.19
C ARG A 170 -14.22 23.74 8.89
N ASP A 171 -14.85 23.36 7.78
CA ASP A 171 -16.14 23.93 7.40
C ASP A 171 -17.21 23.59 8.44
N ALA A 172 -17.19 22.36 8.97
CA ALA A 172 -18.08 21.96 10.05
C ALA A 172 -17.78 22.71 11.36
N ALA A 173 -16.51 22.95 11.70
CA ALA A 173 -16.13 23.73 12.87
C ALA A 173 -16.59 25.19 12.78
N ASN A 174 -16.50 25.81 11.59
CA ASN A 174 -17.00 27.16 11.36
C ASN A 174 -18.52 27.21 11.48
N ARG A 175 -19.24 26.29 10.80
CA ARG A 175 -20.70 26.16 10.95
C ARG A 175 -21.13 25.90 12.40
N THR A 176 -20.31 25.17 13.17
CA THR A 176 -20.58 24.92 14.60
C THR A 176 -20.53 26.24 15.38
N ARG A 177 -19.52 27.10 15.15
CA ARG A 177 -19.45 28.42 15.77
C ARG A 177 -20.63 29.31 15.38
N GLU A 178 -20.92 29.39 14.09
CA GLU A 178 -22.02 30.20 13.57
C GLU A 178 -23.37 29.78 14.17
N LYS A 179 -23.62 28.47 14.30
CA LYS A 179 -24.83 27.96 14.96
C LYS A 179 -24.86 28.26 16.45
N MET A 180 -23.74 28.07 17.15
CA MET A 180 -23.65 28.41 18.57
C MET A 180 -23.94 29.89 18.79
N GLU A 181 -23.34 30.78 18.01
CA GLU A 181 -23.57 32.22 18.09
C GLU A 181 -25.02 32.59 17.73
N GLY A 182 -25.56 32.03 16.65
CA GLY A 182 -26.95 32.26 16.21
C GLY A 182 -28.01 31.77 17.19
N GLU A 183 -27.73 30.71 17.96
CA GLU A 183 -28.59 30.17 19.02
C GLU A 183 -28.24 30.74 20.42
N GLY A 184 -27.35 31.74 20.49
CA GLY A 184 -26.97 32.40 21.75
C GLY A 184 -26.24 31.50 22.75
N GLY A 185 -25.51 30.49 22.28
CA GLY A 185 -24.65 29.62 23.09
C GLY A 185 -23.23 30.17 23.21
N ARG A 186 -22.78 30.47 24.43
CA ARG A 186 -21.44 31.00 24.74
C ARG A 186 -20.36 29.94 24.60
N THR A 187 -20.70 28.67 24.85
CA THR A 187 -19.76 27.53 24.80
C THR A 187 -20.39 26.30 24.14
N LEU A 188 -19.55 25.36 23.69
CA LEU A 188 -20.03 24.13 23.06
C LEU A 188 -20.81 23.26 24.05
N GLY A 189 -20.37 23.20 25.31
CA GLY A 189 -21.06 22.50 26.39
C GLY A 189 -22.43 23.10 26.68
N GLU A 190 -22.55 24.43 26.68
CA GLU A 190 -23.83 25.11 26.84
C GLU A 190 -24.81 24.77 25.71
N TRP A 191 -24.38 24.91 24.45
CA TRP A 191 -25.22 24.62 23.29
C TRP A 191 -25.76 23.17 23.31
N LEU A 192 -24.89 22.19 23.60
CA LEU A 192 -25.28 20.78 23.70
C LEU A 192 -26.05 20.46 24.99
N GLY A 193 -25.81 21.20 26.06
CA GLY A 193 -26.45 21.03 27.36
C GLY A 193 -27.89 21.53 27.37
N ARG A 194 -28.16 22.69 26.75
CA ARG A 194 -29.51 23.27 26.65
C ARG A 194 -30.50 22.31 25.98
N GLN A 195 -30.14 21.76 24.82
CA GLN A 195 -30.97 20.77 24.11
C GLN A 195 -31.28 19.52 24.95
N ARG A 196 -30.34 19.11 25.80
CA ARG A 196 -30.53 17.96 26.72
C ARG A 196 -31.46 18.31 27.87
N MET A 197 -31.34 19.51 28.44
CA MET A 197 -32.23 19.99 29.49
C MET A 197 -33.67 20.11 28.96
N GLU A 198 -33.86 20.67 27.76
CA GLU A 198 -35.16 20.74 27.09
C GLU A 198 -35.78 19.35 26.88
N THR A 199 -35.00 18.39 26.37
CA THR A 199 -35.49 17.02 26.17
C THR A 199 -35.87 16.34 27.49
N LEU A 200 -35.15 16.62 28.59
CA LEU A 200 -35.52 16.10 29.91
C LEU A 200 -36.85 16.69 30.39
N ALA A 201 -37.02 18.00 30.27
CA ALA A 201 -38.27 18.67 30.62
C ALA A 201 -39.45 18.14 29.79
N GLU A 202 -39.28 17.95 28.48
CA GLU A 202 -40.29 17.31 27.64
C GLU A 202 -40.63 15.88 28.11
N ASN A 203 -39.61 15.11 28.48
CA ASN A 203 -39.78 13.72 28.91
C ASN A 203 -40.48 13.57 30.26
N GLU A 204 -40.44 14.57 31.12
CA GLU A 204 -41.19 14.60 32.37
C GLU A 204 -42.71 14.61 32.11
N ALA A 205 -43.14 15.32 31.05
CA ALA A 205 -44.53 15.35 30.61
C ALA A 205 -44.98 14.10 29.81
N LEU A 206 -44.05 13.21 29.43
CA LEU A 206 -44.34 12.02 28.60
C LEU A 206 -44.37 10.73 29.41
N ALA A 207 -45.35 9.87 29.11
CA ALA A 207 -45.41 8.50 29.63
C ALA A 207 -44.14 7.71 29.26
N LYS A 208 -43.70 6.78 30.13
CA LYS A 208 -42.40 6.07 30.02
C LYS A 208 -42.12 5.48 28.63
N GLY A 209 -43.13 4.96 27.93
CA GLY A 209 -43.00 4.38 26.58
C GLY A 209 -42.99 5.39 25.42
N LYS A 210 -43.27 6.67 25.68
CA LYS A 210 -43.29 7.78 24.70
C LYS A 210 -42.12 8.75 24.86
N ARG A 211 -41.27 8.54 25.88
CA ARG A 211 -40.11 9.40 26.16
C ARG A 211 -39.11 9.35 25.02
N LYS A 212 -38.61 10.53 24.63
CA LYS A 212 -37.59 10.70 23.61
C LYS A 212 -36.20 10.38 24.18
N PRO A 213 -35.31 9.75 23.40
CA PRO A 213 -33.91 9.61 23.80
C PRO A 213 -33.22 10.97 23.85
N LEU A 214 -32.29 11.16 24.79
CA LEU A 214 -31.49 12.39 24.85
C LEU A 214 -30.71 12.62 23.55
N PRO A 215 -30.58 13.88 23.08
CA PRO A 215 -29.85 14.22 21.86
C PRO A 215 -28.43 13.67 21.85
N GLN A 216 -27.98 13.16 20.71
CA GLN A 216 -26.63 12.61 20.60
C GLN A 216 -25.58 13.70 20.47
N ALA A 217 -24.64 13.74 21.41
CA ALA A 217 -23.49 14.64 21.37
C ALA A 217 -22.26 14.01 20.69
N ARG A 218 -22.46 13.16 19.66
CA ARG A 218 -21.38 12.53 18.88
C ARG A 218 -21.35 13.09 17.48
N THR A 219 -20.19 13.57 17.06
CA THR A 219 -19.92 13.92 15.67
C THR A 219 -20.12 12.71 14.76
N ARG A 220 -20.87 12.90 13.68
CA ARG A 220 -21.15 11.89 12.67
C ARG A 220 -20.91 12.47 11.29
N LEU A 221 -20.31 11.65 10.42
CA LEU A 221 -20.19 11.98 9.01
C LEU A 221 -21.46 11.53 8.30
N HIS A 222 -22.13 12.47 7.65
CA HIS A 222 -23.30 12.23 6.82
C HIS A 222 -22.89 12.27 5.34
N GLY A 223 -23.47 11.39 4.52
CA GLY A 223 -23.15 11.27 3.11
C GLY A 223 -21.83 10.56 2.82
N ALA A 224 -21.44 10.51 1.55
CA ALA A 224 -20.20 9.88 1.07
C ALA A 224 -19.52 10.77 0.01
N GLY A 225 -18.20 10.63 -0.13
CA GLY A 225 -17.42 11.37 -1.13
C GLY A 225 -17.43 12.89 -0.90
N ALA A 226 -17.54 13.69 -1.95
CA ALA A 226 -17.48 15.16 -1.90
C ALA A 226 -18.65 15.81 -1.13
N LYS A 227 -19.82 15.14 -1.07
CA LYS A 227 -21.01 15.60 -0.33
C LYS A 227 -20.96 15.23 1.16
N ALA A 228 -19.91 14.55 1.62
CA ALA A 228 -19.84 14.12 3.01
C ALA A 228 -19.60 15.33 3.93
N TYR A 229 -20.39 15.48 4.99
CA TYR A 229 -20.28 16.59 5.93
C TYR A 229 -20.49 16.12 7.37
N TYR A 230 -19.98 16.91 8.32
CA TYR A 230 -20.24 16.73 9.74
C TYR A 230 -21.31 17.73 10.19
N ASP A 231 -22.28 17.29 11.00
CA ASP A 231 -23.35 18.13 11.55
C ASP A 231 -22.79 19.26 12.43
N PHE A 232 -21.79 18.89 13.24
CA PHE A 232 -20.98 19.78 14.06
C PHE A 232 -19.61 19.12 14.30
N TYR A 233 -18.59 19.91 14.60
CA TYR A 233 -17.25 19.38 14.84
C TYR A 233 -16.51 20.14 15.96
N PRO A 234 -16.28 19.51 17.13
CA PRO A 234 -15.54 20.12 18.24
C PRO A 234 -14.05 20.33 17.92
N THR A 235 -13.58 21.56 18.06
CA THR A 235 -12.15 21.90 17.97
C THR A 235 -11.51 22.02 19.35
N ARG A 236 -10.19 21.87 19.43
CA ARG A 236 -9.43 22.09 20.66
C ARG A 236 -9.62 23.51 21.19
N ALA A 237 -9.68 24.51 20.29
CA ALA A 237 -9.90 25.90 20.66
C ALA A 237 -11.25 26.09 21.37
N MET A 238 -12.34 25.54 20.84
CA MET A 238 -13.67 25.61 21.48
C MET A 238 -13.66 24.98 22.88
N ILE A 239 -12.95 23.86 23.06
CA ILE A 239 -12.87 23.18 24.35
C ILE A 239 -12.03 23.97 25.36
N LEU A 240 -10.95 24.61 24.92
CA LEU A 240 -10.12 25.45 25.79
C LEU A 240 -10.82 26.75 26.16
N ASP A 241 -11.50 27.41 25.21
CA ASP A 241 -12.34 28.59 25.49
C ASP A 241 -13.45 28.25 26.50
N GLU A 242 -14.09 27.10 26.35
CA GLU A 242 -15.08 26.65 27.31
C GLU A 242 -14.49 26.33 28.70
N PHE A 243 -13.30 25.72 28.75
CA PHE A 243 -12.58 25.53 30.01
C PHE A 243 -12.32 26.88 30.69
N ASP A 244 -11.84 27.86 29.94
CA ASP A 244 -11.50 29.20 30.42
C ASP A 244 -12.75 29.91 30.97
N ARG A 245 -13.88 29.88 30.25
CA ARG A 245 -15.16 30.49 30.67
C ARG A 245 -15.78 29.80 31.90
N LEU A 246 -15.73 28.46 31.95
CA LEU A 246 -16.20 27.72 33.13
C LEU A 246 -15.34 28.04 34.35
N TRP A 247 -14.02 28.13 34.17
CA TRP A 247 -13.10 28.47 35.24
C TRP A 247 -13.38 29.86 35.80
N GLU A 248 -13.48 30.86 34.91
CA GLU A 248 -13.79 32.24 35.28
C GLU A 248 -15.13 32.36 36.00
N SER A 249 -16.19 31.73 35.48
CA SER A 249 -17.52 31.79 36.10
C SER A 249 -17.56 31.10 37.47
N GLN A 250 -16.82 30.01 37.68
CA GLN A 250 -16.83 29.29 38.95
C GLN A 250 -15.86 29.85 39.99
N ARG A 251 -14.81 30.58 39.56
CA ARG A 251 -13.79 31.16 40.46
C ARG A 251 -14.39 32.11 41.49
N ARG A 252 -15.47 32.83 41.15
CA ARG A 252 -16.19 33.71 42.09
C ARG A 252 -16.82 32.97 43.27
N TRP A 253 -17.19 31.70 43.08
CA TRP A 253 -17.81 30.86 44.11
C TRP A 253 -16.76 30.05 44.88
N HIS A 254 -15.71 29.58 44.19
CA HIS A 254 -14.69 28.68 44.76
C HIS A 254 -13.24 29.20 44.64
N PRO A 255 -12.91 30.42 45.10
CA PRO A 255 -11.59 31.02 44.88
C PRO A 255 -10.43 30.26 45.55
N ALA A 256 -10.70 29.56 46.66
CA ALA A 256 -9.69 28.77 47.38
C ALA A 256 -9.28 27.50 46.62
N ALA A 257 -10.20 26.89 45.86
CA ALA A 257 -9.93 25.68 45.07
C ALA A 257 -9.47 26.01 43.63
N LEU A 258 -9.97 27.11 43.05
CA LEU A 258 -9.69 27.53 41.68
C LEU A 258 -8.52 28.52 41.60
N THR A 259 -7.34 28.05 42.04
CA THR A 259 -6.09 28.83 42.04
C THR A 259 -5.46 28.95 40.64
N ASP A 260 -4.55 29.90 40.45
CA ASP A 260 -3.84 30.07 39.18
C ASP A 260 -2.96 28.84 38.85
N GLU A 261 -2.39 28.19 39.87
CA GLU A 261 -1.65 26.94 39.70
C GLU A 261 -2.56 25.81 39.16
N ALA A 262 -3.76 25.67 39.73
CA ALA A 262 -4.73 24.69 39.29
C ALA A 262 -5.18 24.94 37.85
N TYR A 263 -5.46 26.21 37.51
CA TYR A 263 -5.79 26.65 36.16
C TYR A 263 -4.71 26.25 35.15
N GLN A 264 -3.46 26.68 35.38
CA GLN A 264 -2.35 26.45 34.47
C GLN A 264 -2.07 24.95 34.30
N THR A 265 -2.11 24.18 35.39
CA THR A 265 -1.85 22.74 35.38
C THR A 265 -2.91 22.00 34.56
N LEU A 266 -4.19 22.21 34.87
CA LEU A 266 -5.31 21.52 34.22
C LEU A 266 -5.43 21.91 32.74
N ARG A 267 -5.30 23.20 32.44
CA ARG A 267 -5.36 23.71 31.07
C ARG A 267 -4.21 23.18 30.21
N LYS A 268 -2.98 23.13 30.75
CA LYS A 268 -1.81 22.55 30.07
C LYS A 268 -2.02 21.08 29.74
N THR A 269 -2.56 20.28 30.66
CA THR A 269 -2.86 18.86 30.42
C THR A 269 -3.91 18.67 29.31
N LEU A 270 -4.93 19.54 29.24
CA LEU A 270 -5.91 19.52 28.15
C LEU A 270 -5.31 19.96 26.81
N ALA A 271 -4.50 21.01 26.79
CA ALA A 271 -3.88 21.56 25.59
C ALA A 271 -2.80 20.64 24.98
N PHE A 272 -2.03 19.93 25.82
CA PHE A 272 -0.82 19.21 25.41
C PHE A 272 -1.02 18.18 24.28
N GLN A 273 -0.20 18.25 23.24
CA GLN A 273 -0.12 17.23 22.19
C GLN A 273 1.34 16.92 21.91
N TYR A 274 1.64 15.64 21.67
CA TYR A 274 2.98 15.25 21.22
C TYR A 274 3.27 15.88 19.85
N PRO A 275 4.48 16.42 19.62
CA PRO A 275 4.87 16.95 18.32
C PRO A 275 4.74 15.87 17.25
N LEU A 276 4.46 16.31 16.01
CA LEU A 276 4.42 15.39 14.88
C LEU A 276 5.81 14.81 14.66
N LYS A 277 5.87 13.53 14.30
CA LYS A 277 7.14 12.91 13.95
C LYS A 277 7.48 13.29 12.51
N THR A 278 8.52 14.09 12.32
CA THR A 278 9.07 14.41 11.00
C THR A 278 9.56 13.13 10.33
N PRO A 279 9.11 12.83 9.09
CA PRO A 279 9.69 11.75 8.29
C PRO A 279 11.17 12.06 8.04
N PRO A 280 12.09 11.08 8.16
CA PRO A 280 13.50 11.34 7.88
C PRO A 280 13.69 11.63 6.40
N VAL A 281 14.71 12.41 6.05
CA VAL A 281 14.99 12.79 4.66
C VAL A 281 16.08 11.88 4.08
N GLY A 282 16.04 11.64 2.77
CA GLY A 282 17.08 10.86 2.08
C GLY A 282 18.41 11.63 2.03
N LYS A 283 19.53 10.91 1.88
CA LYS A 283 20.87 11.52 1.80
C LYS A 283 21.17 12.12 0.43
N CYS A 284 21.96 13.20 0.41
CA CYS A 284 22.38 13.85 -0.83
C CYS A 284 23.20 12.89 -1.72
N THR A 285 23.04 13.04 -3.04
CA THR A 285 23.64 12.13 -4.02
C THR A 285 25.15 12.32 -4.17
N LEU A 286 25.66 13.55 -4.04
CA LEU A 286 27.09 13.87 -4.18
C LEU A 286 27.79 14.01 -2.82
N ASP A 287 27.05 14.37 -1.76
CA ASP A 287 27.53 14.36 -0.38
C ASP A 287 26.58 13.53 0.52
N PRO A 288 26.81 12.22 0.68
CA PRO A 288 25.95 11.37 1.50
C PRO A 288 25.91 11.71 3.00
N SER A 289 26.77 12.61 3.51
CA SER A 289 26.74 13.02 4.91
C SER A 289 25.49 13.88 5.22
N GLN A 290 25.08 14.71 4.25
CA GLN A 290 23.98 15.65 4.37
C GLN A 290 22.62 15.10 3.88
N GLU A 291 21.53 15.70 4.35
CA GLU A 291 20.18 15.41 3.87
C GLU A 291 19.84 16.18 2.58
N ARG A 292 18.95 15.64 1.77
CA ARG A 292 18.47 16.30 0.54
C ARG A 292 17.69 17.57 0.89
N ALA A 293 17.87 18.60 0.07
CA ALA A 293 17.18 19.88 0.18
C ALA A 293 15.70 19.78 -0.22
N PRO A 294 14.78 20.49 0.48
CA PRO A 294 13.38 20.57 0.07
C PRO A 294 13.22 21.10 -1.36
N ARG A 295 12.30 20.49 -2.12
CA ARG A 295 12.06 20.83 -3.53
C ARG A 295 11.58 22.28 -3.70
N ALA A 296 10.92 22.84 -2.71
CA ALA A 296 10.42 24.21 -2.74
C ALA A 296 11.51 25.27 -2.61
N LEU A 297 12.73 24.94 -2.16
CA LEU A 297 13.77 25.95 -1.96
C LEU A 297 14.13 26.68 -3.27
N PRO A 298 14.33 28.01 -3.23
CA PRO A 298 14.75 28.78 -4.39
C PRO A 298 16.01 28.21 -5.06
N SER A 299 17.04 27.86 -4.31
CA SER A 299 18.26 27.19 -4.83
C SER A 299 17.96 25.93 -5.65
N VAL A 300 17.05 25.08 -5.16
CA VAL A 300 16.66 23.83 -5.83
C VAL A 300 15.78 24.10 -7.06
N GLN A 301 14.88 25.09 -7.00
CA GLN A 301 14.10 25.51 -8.18
C GLN A 301 15.01 26.05 -9.29
N ARG A 302 15.95 26.94 -8.94
CA ARG A 302 16.92 27.53 -9.87
C ARG A 302 17.84 26.49 -10.48
N LEU A 303 18.43 25.61 -9.67
CA LEU A 303 19.29 24.53 -10.15
C LEU A 303 18.59 23.70 -11.24
N ARG A 304 17.34 23.29 -11.00
CA ARG A 304 16.55 22.53 -11.97
C ARG A 304 16.37 23.31 -13.28
N ILE A 305 16.04 24.60 -13.18
CA ILE A 305 15.84 25.46 -14.36
C ILE A 305 17.13 25.53 -15.18
N TYR A 306 18.27 25.81 -14.56
CA TYR A 306 19.55 25.90 -15.26
C TYR A 306 20.01 24.56 -15.84
N GLN A 307 19.77 23.43 -15.15
CA GLN A 307 20.01 22.11 -15.72
C GLN A 307 19.21 21.86 -17.00
N GLU A 308 17.92 22.23 -17.02
CA GLU A 308 17.09 22.06 -18.22
C GLU A 308 17.49 23.01 -19.35
N LEU A 309 17.78 24.28 -19.03
CA LEU A 309 18.17 25.27 -20.03
C LEU A 309 19.54 24.98 -20.62
N ASN A 310 20.53 24.56 -19.83
CA ASN A 310 21.87 24.27 -20.36
C ASN A 310 21.91 22.98 -21.20
N HIS A 311 20.94 22.08 -21.03
CA HIS A 311 20.74 20.91 -21.91
C HIS A 311 19.91 21.23 -23.17
N LEU A 312 19.42 22.47 -23.29
CA LEU A 312 18.59 22.87 -24.40
C LEU A 312 19.44 23.04 -25.66
N GLN A 313 19.00 22.38 -26.73
CA GLN A 313 19.53 22.57 -28.07
C GLN A 313 18.39 23.05 -28.97
N VAL A 314 18.75 23.84 -29.96
CA VAL A 314 17.82 24.39 -30.94
C VAL A 314 18.28 24.00 -32.35
N MET A 315 17.31 23.69 -33.19
CA MET A 315 17.46 23.55 -34.63
C MET A 315 16.65 24.69 -35.25
N ASP A 316 17.34 25.67 -35.85
CA ASP A 316 16.73 26.94 -36.29
C ASP A 316 15.78 26.72 -37.49
N CYS A 317 16.15 25.85 -38.42
CA CYS A 317 15.32 25.37 -39.52
C CYS A 317 15.31 23.83 -39.65
N PRO A 318 14.20 23.20 -40.08
CA PRO A 318 14.17 21.76 -40.34
C PRO A 318 15.25 21.32 -41.33
N GLY A 319 16.13 20.41 -40.91
CA GLY A 319 17.24 19.90 -41.73
C GLY A 319 18.62 20.46 -41.37
N GLU A 320 18.68 21.48 -40.51
CA GLU A 320 19.94 22.00 -39.96
C GLU A 320 20.43 21.18 -38.75
N PRO A 321 21.74 21.20 -38.46
CA PRO A 321 22.27 20.56 -37.26
C PRO A 321 21.75 21.24 -35.99
N TRP A 322 21.59 20.45 -34.92
CA TRP A 322 21.29 20.96 -33.59
C TRP A 322 22.46 21.79 -33.06
N ARG A 323 22.20 23.02 -32.63
CA ARG A 323 23.16 23.85 -31.89
C ARG A 323 22.76 23.95 -30.42
N ALA A 324 23.76 24.05 -29.54
CA ALA A 324 23.51 24.45 -28.16
C ALA A 324 23.03 25.92 -28.11
N ILE A 325 22.23 26.26 -27.10
CA ILE A 325 21.86 27.65 -26.87
C ILE A 325 23.06 28.46 -26.39
N GLU A 326 23.15 29.72 -26.81
CA GLU A 326 24.20 30.62 -26.34
C GLU A 326 23.92 31.11 -24.91
N LYS A 327 24.97 31.56 -24.21
CA LYS A 327 24.84 32.09 -22.85
C LYS A 327 23.80 33.21 -22.75
N LYS A 328 23.81 34.16 -23.71
CA LYS A 328 22.86 35.27 -23.76
C LYS A 328 21.41 34.79 -23.94
N GLU A 329 21.20 33.79 -24.81
CA GLU A 329 19.89 33.17 -25.03
C GLU A 329 19.41 32.47 -23.75
N ARG A 330 20.29 31.67 -23.12
CA ARG A 330 20.05 30.98 -21.85
C ARG A 330 19.69 31.93 -20.72
N ASP A 331 20.44 33.02 -20.54
CA ASP A 331 20.21 34.00 -19.47
C ASP A 331 18.86 34.72 -19.65
N LEU A 332 18.49 35.03 -20.90
CA LEU A 332 17.16 35.59 -21.21
C LEU A 332 16.05 34.59 -20.85
N LEU A 333 16.20 33.32 -21.23
CA LEU A 333 15.23 32.28 -20.89
C LEU A 333 15.15 32.02 -19.38
N ALA A 334 16.28 32.03 -18.67
CA ALA A 334 16.34 31.88 -17.22
C ALA A 334 15.57 33.02 -16.53
N LYS A 335 15.78 34.28 -16.94
CA LYS A 335 15.01 35.43 -16.44
C LYS A 335 13.51 35.25 -16.62
N LYS A 336 13.07 34.70 -17.75
CA LYS A 336 11.65 34.41 -18.02
C LYS A 336 11.15 33.25 -17.15
N ALA A 337 11.94 32.19 -16.99
CA ALA A 337 11.60 31.02 -16.19
C ALA A 337 11.46 31.33 -14.69
N LEU A 338 12.29 32.22 -14.16
CA LEU A 338 12.16 32.71 -12.77
C LEU A 338 10.95 33.64 -12.59
N GLY A 339 10.49 34.27 -13.67
CA GLY A 339 9.32 35.13 -13.67
C GLY A 339 7.98 34.40 -13.77
N GLN A 340 7.95 33.13 -14.21
CA GLN A 340 6.73 32.44 -14.63
C GLN A 340 6.68 31.00 -14.12
N GLU A 341 5.48 30.45 -13.96
CA GLU A 341 5.32 29.04 -13.56
C GLU A 341 5.73 28.08 -14.70
N LYS A 342 5.55 28.50 -15.96
CA LYS A 342 5.77 27.69 -17.16
C LYS A 342 6.40 28.51 -18.26
N LEU A 343 7.37 27.93 -18.95
CA LEU A 343 8.08 28.52 -20.08
C LEU A 343 7.68 27.78 -21.37
N THR A 344 6.74 28.32 -22.14
CA THR A 344 6.27 27.64 -23.38
C THR A 344 7.31 27.72 -24.49
N PHE A 345 7.46 26.66 -25.29
CA PHE A 345 8.40 26.66 -26.42
C PHE A 345 8.06 27.74 -27.46
N ASP A 346 6.76 28.03 -27.66
CA ASP A 346 6.33 29.17 -28.48
C ASP A 346 6.77 30.52 -27.91
N GLY A 347 6.74 30.67 -26.58
CA GLY A 347 7.26 31.86 -25.90
C GLY A 347 8.77 31.98 -26.09
N MET A 348 9.49 30.86 -25.95
CA MET A 348 10.94 30.79 -26.14
C MET A 348 11.33 31.20 -27.56
N ARG A 349 10.66 30.67 -28.60
CA ARG A 349 10.86 31.10 -29.99
C ARG A 349 10.73 32.60 -30.15
N LYS A 350 9.66 33.19 -29.60
CA LYS A 350 9.41 34.64 -29.66
C LYS A 350 10.49 35.46 -28.95
N TRP A 351 10.92 35.06 -27.76
CA TRP A 351 11.93 35.82 -27.00
C TRP A 351 13.33 35.70 -27.61
N LEU A 352 13.67 34.53 -28.15
CA LEU A 352 14.93 34.30 -28.84
C LEU A 352 14.95 34.79 -30.29
N LYS A 353 13.81 35.31 -30.79
CA LYS A 353 13.64 35.76 -32.19
C LYS A 353 13.95 34.66 -33.21
N LEU A 354 13.58 33.42 -32.89
CA LEU A 354 13.78 32.26 -33.75
C LEU A 354 12.64 32.13 -34.77
N SER A 355 12.89 31.37 -35.83
CA SER A 355 11.86 31.05 -36.82
C SER A 355 10.67 30.31 -36.16
N ALA A 356 9.48 30.44 -36.74
CA ALA A 356 8.31 29.68 -36.27
C ALA A 356 8.48 28.16 -36.44
N HIS A 357 9.40 27.73 -37.30
CA HIS A 357 9.71 26.34 -37.57
C HIS A 357 10.87 25.79 -36.71
N ALA A 358 11.52 26.65 -35.91
CA ALA A 358 12.60 26.25 -35.03
C ALA A 358 12.09 25.27 -33.97
N ARG A 359 12.87 24.22 -33.72
CA ARG A 359 12.53 23.18 -32.74
C ARG A 359 13.58 23.10 -31.66
N PHE A 360 13.12 22.80 -30.45
CA PHE A 360 14.00 22.48 -29.32
C PHE A 360 14.10 20.97 -29.10
N ASN A 361 15.25 20.47 -28.65
CA ASN A 361 15.48 19.03 -28.44
C ASN A 361 14.57 18.44 -27.34
N LEU A 362 14.17 19.26 -26.37
CA LEU A 362 13.23 18.91 -25.30
C LEU A 362 11.76 19.13 -25.70
N GLU A 363 11.50 19.74 -26.85
CA GLU A 363 10.15 19.98 -27.35
C GLU A 363 9.58 18.71 -28.00
N THR A 364 8.44 18.28 -27.50
CA THR A 364 7.68 17.16 -28.07
C THR A 364 6.21 17.53 -28.10
N ASP A 365 5.39 16.77 -28.83
CA ASP A 365 3.93 16.98 -28.84
C ASP A 365 3.31 16.95 -27.43
N LYS A 366 3.97 16.27 -26.47
CA LYS A 366 3.54 16.15 -25.07
C LYS A 366 4.15 17.21 -24.17
N ARG A 367 5.41 17.56 -24.40
CA ARG A 367 6.12 18.58 -23.63
C ARG A 367 6.10 19.88 -24.42
N LYS A 368 5.13 20.74 -24.11
CA LYS A 368 4.93 22.05 -24.73
C LYS A 368 5.58 23.21 -23.96
N TYR A 369 6.14 22.92 -22.78
CA TYR A 369 6.79 23.91 -21.92
C TYR A 369 7.85 23.27 -21.02
N LEU A 370 8.74 24.12 -20.51
CA LEU A 370 9.63 23.84 -19.39
C LEU A 370 9.02 24.37 -18.09
N ASP A 371 9.29 23.71 -16.97
CA ASP A 371 8.80 24.15 -15.66
C ASP A 371 9.64 25.34 -15.17
N GLY A 372 9.01 26.50 -14.99
CA GLY A 372 9.62 27.68 -14.37
C GLY A 372 9.62 27.61 -12.84
N ASP A 373 9.89 28.73 -12.16
CA ASP A 373 9.94 28.74 -10.69
C ASP A 373 8.53 28.64 -10.08
N LYS A 374 8.17 27.43 -9.64
CA LYS A 374 6.86 27.15 -9.07
C LYS A 374 6.69 27.79 -7.70
N THR A 375 7.76 27.87 -6.92
CA THR A 375 7.72 28.49 -5.59
C THR A 375 7.47 29.99 -5.73
N ALA A 376 8.25 30.66 -6.57
CA ALA A 376 8.09 32.09 -6.82
C ALA A 376 6.73 32.40 -7.47
N ALA A 377 6.25 31.58 -8.42
CA ALA A 377 4.92 31.75 -9.00
C ALA A 377 3.80 31.69 -7.96
N MET A 378 3.90 30.79 -6.98
CA MET A 378 2.93 30.68 -5.90
C MET A 378 3.00 31.87 -4.94
N LEU A 379 4.19 32.24 -4.46
CA LEU A 379 4.35 33.28 -3.44
C LEU A 379 4.13 34.68 -4.00
N ALA A 380 4.54 34.94 -5.25
CA ALA A 380 4.40 36.24 -5.90
C ALA A 380 2.97 36.54 -6.43
N SER A 381 1.98 35.73 -6.06
CA SER A 381 0.58 35.98 -6.39
C SER A 381 0.08 37.26 -5.71
N PRO A 382 -0.77 38.09 -6.36
CA PRO A 382 -1.34 39.29 -5.75
C PRO A 382 -2.14 39.04 -4.47
N LYS A 383 -2.65 37.82 -4.26
CA LYS A 383 -3.40 37.42 -3.05
C LYS A 383 -2.49 36.91 -1.91
N ARG A 384 -1.18 37.12 -2.03
CA ARG A 384 -0.13 36.64 -1.12
C ARG A 384 0.94 37.73 -1.01
N TRP A 385 2.17 37.48 -1.46
CA TRP A 385 3.26 38.47 -1.38
C TRP A 385 3.18 39.52 -2.48
N GLY A 386 2.54 39.21 -3.61
CA GLY A 386 2.50 40.08 -4.78
C GLY A 386 3.84 40.18 -5.52
N LYS A 387 3.98 41.19 -6.38
CA LYS A 387 5.12 41.31 -7.30
C LYS A 387 6.47 41.47 -6.58
N GLY A 388 6.46 42.12 -5.41
CA GLY A 388 7.66 42.41 -4.60
C GLY A 388 8.41 41.16 -4.10
N TRP A 389 7.80 39.96 -4.15
CA TRP A 389 8.50 38.72 -3.83
C TRP A 389 9.77 38.53 -4.67
N ARG A 390 9.70 38.86 -5.96
CA ARG A 390 10.80 38.64 -6.91
C ARG A 390 11.93 39.64 -6.75
N ASP A 391 11.66 40.75 -6.08
CA ASP A 391 12.64 41.81 -5.81
C ASP A 391 13.43 41.53 -4.52
N LEU A 392 13.01 40.55 -3.72
CA LEU A 392 13.74 40.12 -2.54
C LEU A 392 15.10 39.51 -2.90
N PRO A 393 16.13 39.73 -2.07
CA PRO A 393 17.40 39.03 -2.19
C PRO A 393 17.21 37.51 -2.19
N PHE A 394 18.06 36.80 -2.93
CA PHE A 394 17.99 35.35 -3.06
C PHE A 394 18.03 34.62 -1.71
N ASP A 395 18.92 35.04 -0.81
CA ASP A 395 19.04 34.42 0.52
C ASP A 395 17.81 34.70 1.40
N THR A 396 17.20 35.87 1.26
CA THR A 396 15.94 36.20 1.94
C THR A 396 14.78 35.34 1.44
N GLN A 397 14.68 35.12 0.12
CA GLN A 397 13.70 34.17 -0.44
C GLN A 397 13.91 32.76 0.13
N GLU A 398 15.16 32.32 0.25
CA GLU A 398 15.52 31.01 0.77
C GLU A 398 15.14 30.87 2.26
N GLU A 399 15.43 31.89 3.08
CA GLU A 399 15.08 31.95 4.50
C GLU A 399 13.56 31.87 4.71
N ILE A 400 12.79 32.68 3.99
CA ILE A 400 11.33 32.69 4.09
C ILE A 400 10.76 31.32 3.72
N VAL A 401 11.20 30.74 2.61
CA VAL A 401 10.71 29.41 2.19
C VAL A 401 11.10 28.34 3.22
N THR A 402 12.31 28.39 3.78
CA THR A 402 12.75 27.47 4.83
C THR A 402 11.86 27.58 6.07
N LYS A 403 11.62 28.80 6.55
CA LYS A 403 10.75 29.03 7.72
C LYS A 403 9.30 28.62 7.48
N LEU A 404 8.80 28.82 6.25
CA LEU A 404 7.49 28.31 5.80
C LEU A 404 7.42 26.78 5.76
N LEU A 405 8.53 26.07 5.58
CA LEU A 405 8.55 24.61 5.59
C LEU A 405 8.73 24.05 7.01
N GLU A 406 9.44 24.78 7.89
CA GLU A 406 9.81 24.33 9.23
C GLU A 406 8.80 24.69 10.32
N THR A 407 8.07 25.81 10.20
CA THR A 407 7.15 26.27 11.24
C THR A 407 5.80 25.55 11.17
N GLU A 408 5.37 24.90 12.27
CA GLU A 408 4.10 24.17 12.34
C GLU A 408 2.90 25.05 12.70
N LYS A 409 3.11 26.06 13.56
CA LYS A 409 2.04 26.90 14.10
C LYS A 409 1.94 28.22 13.34
N GLU A 410 0.72 28.56 12.91
CA GLU A 410 0.45 29.86 12.28
C GLU A 410 0.78 31.02 13.24
N GLU A 411 0.55 30.84 14.54
CA GLU A 411 0.79 31.83 15.62
C GLU A 411 2.25 32.27 15.75
N GLU A 412 3.22 31.44 15.35
CA GLU A 412 4.64 31.79 15.37
C GLU A 412 5.08 32.49 14.08
N LEU A 413 4.43 32.16 12.96
CA LEU A 413 4.81 32.61 11.63
C LEU A 413 4.19 33.96 11.26
N LEU A 414 2.95 34.20 11.67
CA LEU A 414 2.20 35.43 11.41
C LEU A 414 2.92 36.68 11.97
N PRO A 415 3.31 36.73 13.26
CA PRO A 415 4.01 37.89 13.80
C PRO A 415 5.34 38.16 13.10
N TRP A 416 6.09 37.11 12.76
CA TRP A 416 7.37 37.24 12.06
C TRP A 416 7.21 37.81 10.64
N LEU A 417 6.25 37.30 9.85
CA LEU A 417 5.94 37.81 8.52
C LEU A 417 5.49 39.28 8.55
N MET A 418 4.76 39.69 9.59
CA MET A 418 4.30 41.06 9.75
C MET A 418 5.43 41.99 10.21
N ALA A 419 6.20 41.59 11.22
CA ALA A 419 7.24 42.43 11.82
C ALA A 419 8.48 42.59 10.94
N GLU A 420 9.00 41.49 10.39
CA GLU A 420 10.26 41.50 9.64
C GLU A 420 10.08 41.81 8.14
N HIS A 421 8.89 41.56 7.60
CA HIS A 421 8.62 41.71 6.16
C HIS A 421 7.47 42.66 5.83
N GLY A 422 6.87 43.32 6.83
CA GLY A 422 5.87 44.37 6.63
C GLY A 422 4.57 43.89 5.98
N LEU A 423 4.28 42.59 5.98
CA LEU A 423 3.06 42.07 5.38
C LEU A 423 1.82 42.44 6.21
N SER A 424 0.70 42.70 5.53
CA SER A 424 -0.59 42.82 6.20
C SER A 424 -0.95 41.50 6.87
N ARG A 425 -1.81 41.53 7.90
CA ARG A 425 -2.26 40.30 8.58
C ARG A 425 -2.96 39.34 7.61
N GLU A 426 -3.70 39.86 6.64
CA GLU A 426 -4.39 39.07 5.61
C GLU A 426 -3.37 38.38 4.68
N ASP A 427 -2.38 39.13 4.19
CA ASP A 427 -1.36 38.60 3.28
C ASP A 427 -0.43 37.63 4.00
N ALA A 428 -0.03 37.93 5.23
CA ALA A 428 0.77 37.03 6.07
C ALA A 428 0.03 35.70 6.31
N LEU A 429 -1.29 35.76 6.53
CA LEU A 429 -2.13 34.57 6.65
C LEU A 429 -2.16 33.79 5.33
N ALA A 430 -2.36 34.47 4.20
CA ALA A 430 -2.39 33.83 2.88
C ALA A 430 -1.05 33.20 2.49
N VAL A 431 0.08 33.87 2.80
CA VAL A 431 1.44 33.37 2.61
C VAL A 431 1.68 32.14 3.48
N SER A 432 1.36 32.23 4.79
CA SER A 432 1.56 31.11 5.71
C SER A 432 0.85 29.84 5.23
N ARG A 433 -0.35 29.96 4.65
CA ARG A 433 -1.19 28.86 4.18
C ARG A 433 -0.86 28.39 2.76
N THR A 434 0.24 28.86 2.18
CA THR A 434 0.64 28.45 0.83
C THR A 434 1.13 27.01 0.80
N THR A 435 0.50 26.17 -0.04
CA THR A 435 0.98 24.81 -0.32
C THR A 435 2.15 24.86 -1.29
N LEU A 436 3.37 24.88 -0.75
CA LEU A 436 4.61 24.88 -1.53
C LEU A 436 4.87 23.53 -2.23
N PRO A 437 5.72 23.48 -3.27
CA PRO A 437 6.10 22.24 -3.92
C PRO A 437 6.63 21.18 -2.94
N ALA A 438 5.91 20.07 -2.80
CA ALA A 438 6.27 19.00 -1.88
C ALA A 438 7.46 18.15 -2.36
N GLY A 439 8.15 17.51 -1.42
CA GLY A 439 9.26 16.59 -1.66
C GLY A 439 10.63 17.24 -1.52
N HIS A 440 11.66 16.51 -1.93
CA HIS A 440 13.07 16.93 -1.86
C HIS A 440 13.74 16.76 -3.22
N GLY A 441 14.78 17.55 -3.50
CA GLY A 441 15.67 17.39 -4.64
C GLY A 441 16.60 16.17 -4.50
N ALA A 442 17.52 15.99 -5.44
CA ALA A 442 18.53 14.94 -5.38
C ALA A 442 19.75 15.30 -4.50
N PHE A 443 19.93 16.58 -4.21
CA PHE A 443 21.12 17.12 -3.54
C PHE A 443 20.76 17.88 -2.26
N CYS A 444 21.73 18.07 -1.36
CA CYS A 444 21.60 18.96 -0.20
C CYS A 444 21.63 20.43 -0.67
N ALA A 445 21.37 21.37 0.25
CA ALA A 445 21.28 22.79 -0.08
C ALA A 445 22.64 23.33 -0.57
N GLU A 446 23.72 22.92 0.09
CA GLU A 446 25.09 23.31 -0.24
C GLU A 446 25.51 22.85 -1.64
N VAL A 447 25.38 21.54 -1.92
CA VAL A 447 25.65 20.99 -3.27
C VAL A 447 24.76 21.66 -4.31
N SER A 448 23.50 21.93 -3.98
CA SER A 448 22.58 22.58 -4.94
C SER A 448 23.06 23.99 -5.31
N ARG A 449 23.58 24.75 -4.35
CA ARG A 449 24.16 26.08 -4.57
C ARG A 449 25.47 26.02 -5.35
N GLY A 450 26.37 25.09 -4.99
CA GLY A 450 27.64 24.91 -5.70
C GLY A 450 27.43 24.55 -7.17
N LEU A 451 26.56 23.59 -7.46
CA LEU A 451 26.21 23.23 -8.85
C LEU A 451 25.50 24.37 -9.59
N LEU A 452 24.64 25.12 -8.89
CA LEU A 452 23.96 26.27 -9.48
C LEU A 452 24.95 27.35 -9.91
N ALA A 453 25.97 27.65 -9.08
CA ALA A 453 26.98 28.66 -9.41
C ALA A 453 27.74 28.31 -10.70
N GLU A 454 28.17 27.06 -10.85
CA GLU A 454 28.85 26.58 -12.07
C GLU A 454 27.95 26.65 -13.32
N LEU A 455 26.68 26.22 -13.17
CA LEU A 455 25.70 26.26 -14.26
C LEU A 455 25.23 27.69 -14.60
N GLU A 456 25.30 28.62 -13.64
CA GLU A 456 25.02 30.04 -13.84
C GLU A 456 26.16 30.71 -14.62
N GLN A 457 27.41 30.35 -14.31
CA GLN A 457 28.59 30.92 -14.97
C GLN A 457 28.64 30.60 -16.47
N ASP A 458 28.50 29.33 -16.85
CA ASP A 458 28.65 28.85 -18.22
C ASP A 458 27.50 27.94 -18.68
N VAL A 459 27.30 27.83 -20.00
CA VAL A 459 26.37 26.86 -20.59
C VAL A 459 27.06 25.50 -20.70
N ILE A 460 27.08 24.77 -19.59
CA ILE A 460 27.69 23.45 -19.46
C ILE A 460 26.66 22.40 -19.05
N THR A 461 26.94 21.14 -19.39
CA THR A 461 26.11 20.00 -18.98
C THR A 461 26.23 19.75 -17.48
N TYR A 462 25.23 19.07 -16.92
CA TYR A 462 25.23 18.72 -15.51
C TYR A 462 26.48 17.92 -15.08
N ASP A 463 26.94 16.96 -15.87
CA ASP A 463 28.11 16.13 -15.54
C ASP A 463 29.42 16.93 -15.48
N GLU A 464 29.54 17.96 -16.31
CA GLU A 464 30.68 18.88 -16.27
C GLU A 464 30.59 19.81 -15.06
N ALA A 465 29.41 20.36 -14.75
CA ALA A 465 29.20 21.17 -13.55
C ALA A 465 29.52 20.41 -12.25
N VAL A 466 29.22 19.10 -12.20
CA VAL A 466 29.59 18.23 -11.07
C VAL A 466 31.11 18.16 -10.89
N LYS A 467 31.87 18.00 -11.98
CA LYS A 467 33.34 17.94 -11.93
C LYS A 467 33.93 19.29 -11.52
N ARG A 468 33.44 20.39 -12.09
CA ARG A 468 33.90 21.75 -11.75
C ARG A 468 33.61 22.12 -10.30
N ALA A 469 32.47 21.69 -9.78
CA ALA A 469 32.11 21.84 -8.37
C ALA A 469 32.90 20.90 -7.42
N GLY A 470 33.87 20.13 -7.93
CA GLY A 470 34.77 19.30 -7.12
C GLY A 470 34.24 17.91 -6.76
N TYR A 471 33.18 17.43 -7.39
CA TYR A 471 32.59 16.12 -7.10
C TYR A 471 32.95 15.07 -8.16
N ALA A 472 33.05 13.80 -7.73
CA ALA A 472 33.20 12.67 -8.64
C ALA A 472 31.96 12.52 -9.55
N SER A 473 32.17 12.10 -10.79
CA SER A 473 31.07 11.92 -11.76
C SER A 473 30.00 10.97 -11.20
N HIS A 474 28.73 11.30 -11.43
CA HIS A 474 27.59 10.49 -11.00
C HIS A 474 27.57 9.06 -11.59
N SER A 475 28.33 8.81 -12.68
CA SER A 475 28.54 7.50 -13.29
C SER A 475 29.65 6.68 -12.61
N GLN A 476 30.48 7.31 -11.76
CA GLN A 476 31.61 6.73 -11.04
C GLN A 476 31.35 6.63 -9.53
N LEU A 477 30.07 6.61 -9.11
CA LEU A 477 29.70 6.41 -7.71
C LEU A 477 29.81 4.93 -7.25
N ASP A 478 30.41 4.05 -8.05
CA ASP A 478 30.90 2.75 -7.58
C ASP A 478 32.14 3.03 -6.74
N ASP A 479 32.11 2.68 -5.45
CA ASP A 479 33.27 2.80 -4.57
C ASP A 479 34.38 1.80 -4.94
N GLY A 480 34.14 0.97 -5.97
CA GLY A 480 35.07 -0.05 -6.45
C GLY A 480 35.17 -1.23 -5.50
N VAL A 481 34.33 -1.27 -4.45
CA VAL A 481 34.44 -2.30 -3.41
C VAL A 481 34.01 -3.64 -4.00
N ARG A 482 34.97 -4.56 -4.06
CA ARG A 482 34.75 -5.95 -4.42
C ARG A 482 34.63 -6.77 -3.16
N VAL A 483 33.59 -7.61 -3.09
CA VAL A 483 33.28 -8.42 -1.91
C VAL A 483 33.26 -9.90 -2.26
N ASP A 484 33.89 -10.72 -1.42
CA ASP A 484 33.87 -12.18 -1.55
C ASP A 484 32.45 -12.75 -1.41
N ARG A 485 31.60 -12.06 -0.64
CA ARG A 485 30.19 -12.39 -0.42
C ARG A 485 29.37 -11.12 -0.39
N LEU A 486 28.18 -11.18 -0.98
CA LEU A 486 27.28 -10.04 -0.99
C LEU A 486 26.82 -9.70 0.44
N PRO A 487 27.10 -8.46 0.94
CA PRO A 487 26.67 -7.99 2.25
C PRO A 487 25.17 -7.67 2.24
N TYR A 488 24.60 -7.14 3.33
CA TYR A 488 23.27 -6.54 3.20
C TYR A 488 23.23 -5.46 2.12
N TYR A 489 22.22 -5.51 1.25
CA TYR A 489 22.17 -4.65 0.06
C TYR A 489 22.22 -3.17 0.39
N GLY A 490 21.77 -2.75 1.58
CA GLY A 490 21.79 -1.34 2.01
C GLY A 490 23.21 -0.77 2.13
N LYS A 491 24.22 -1.63 2.31
CA LYS A 491 25.64 -1.23 2.32
C LYS A 491 26.11 -0.77 0.93
N ILE A 492 25.66 -1.44 -0.14
CA ILE A 492 26.04 -1.15 -1.53
C ILE A 492 25.07 -0.15 -2.16
N LEU A 493 23.78 -0.28 -1.87
CA LEU A 493 22.70 0.53 -2.42
C LEU A 493 22.27 1.66 -1.48
N ALA A 494 23.22 2.27 -0.77
CA ALA A 494 22.97 3.31 0.25
C ALA A 494 22.06 4.46 -0.25
N ARG A 495 22.18 4.84 -1.54
CA ARG A 495 21.36 5.88 -2.19
C ARG A 495 19.90 5.51 -2.41
N HIS A 496 19.58 4.22 -2.44
CA HIS A 496 18.23 3.70 -2.71
C HIS A 496 17.50 3.32 -1.43
N VAL A 497 18.23 3.05 -0.35
CA VAL A 497 17.64 2.80 0.96
C VAL A 497 17.29 4.09 1.67
N ALA A 498 16.25 4.02 2.49
CA ALA A 498 15.87 5.11 3.35
C ALA A 498 16.01 4.69 4.82
N PHE A 499 16.31 5.68 5.67
CA PHE A 499 16.11 5.58 7.12
C PHE A 499 17.08 4.67 7.90
N GLY A 500 18.35 4.62 7.49
CA GLY A 500 19.40 4.01 8.30
C GLY A 500 19.73 4.85 9.54
N SER A 501 19.93 4.22 10.70
CA SER A 501 20.35 4.89 11.93
C SER A 501 21.82 5.33 11.90
N GLY A 502 22.66 4.69 11.08
CA GLY A 502 24.12 4.91 11.07
C GLY A 502 24.86 4.23 12.23
N GLU A 503 24.16 3.91 13.32
CA GLU A 503 24.71 3.36 14.55
C GLU A 503 25.40 1.99 14.35
N PRO A 504 26.70 1.85 14.67
CA PRO A 504 27.43 0.61 14.47
C PRO A 504 26.87 -0.62 15.20
N GLY A 505 26.26 -0.42 16.37
CA GLY A 505 25.65 -1.47 17.18
C GLY A 505 24.27 -1.93 16.72
N ASP A 506 23.66 -1.25 15.74
CA ASP A 506 22.35 -1.62 15.22
C ASP A 506 22.44 -2.76 14.19
N PRO A 507 21.41 -3.63 14.09
CA PRO A 507 21.32 -4.63 13.03
C PRO A 507 21.43 -3.98 11.64
N GLU A 508 22.04 -4.66 10.65
CA GLU A 508 22.34 -4.09 9.33
C GLU A 508 21.14 -3.37 8.67
N GLU A 509 19.93 -3.93 8.74
CA GLU A 509 18.73 -3.29 8.19
C GLU A 509 18.39 -1.97 8.89
N LYS A 510 18.58 -1.89 10.22
CA LYS A 510 18.33 -0.66 10.99
C LYS A 510 19.46 0.34 10.77
N ARG A 511 20.71 -0.12 10.73
CA ARG A 511 21.90 0.70 10.53
C ARG A 511 21.93 1.36 9.15
N TYR A 512 21.79 0.58 8.08
CA TYR A 512 21.90 1.06 6.70
C TYR A 512 20.53 1.47 6.12
N GLY A 513 19.43 1.12 6.77
CA GLY A 513 18.08 1.41 6.28
C GLY A 513 17.62 0.41 5.24
N LYS A 514 16.42 0.62 4.69
CA LYS A 514 15.81 -0.31 3.73
C LYS A 514 15.09 0.37 2.60
N LEU A 515 14.90 -0.38 1.51
CA LEU A 515 14.03 0.04 0.42
C LEU A 515 12.60 0.20 0.93
N ALA A 516 11.96 1.31 0.56
CA ALA A 516 10.57 1.57 0.95
C ALA A 516 9.58 0.56 0.33
N ASN A 517 9.93 0.01 -0.85
CA ASN A 517 9.16 -1.06 -1.47
C ASN A 517 9.47 -2.41 -0.80
N PRO A 518 8.52 -3.02 -0.07
CA PRO A 518 8.76 -4.24 0.69
C PRO A 518 9.03 -5.45 -0.21
N THR A 519 8.40 -5.51 -1.38
CA THR A 519 8.56 -6.59 -2.37
C THR A 519 10.01 -6.65 -2.84
N VAL A 520 10.56 -5.50 -3.25
CA VAL A 520 11.97 -5.39 -3.69
C VAL A 520 12.94 -5.67 -2.56
N HIS A 521 12.63 -5.21 -1.34
CA HIS A 521 13.45 -5.52 -0.16
C HIS A 521 13.54 -7.03 0.12
N VAL A 522 12.44 -7.77 0.00
CA VAL A 522 12.45 -9.23 0.17
C VAL A 522 13.22 -9.90 -0.97
N ALA A 523 12.95 -9.52 -2.22
CA ALA A 523 13.59 -10.08 -3.41
C ALA A 523 15.12 -9.93 -3.37
N LEU A 524 15.67 -8.73 -3.09
CA LEU A 524 17.13 -8.53 -3.00
C LEU A 524 17.77 -9.32 -1.85
N ASN A 525 17.05 -9.53 -0.75
CA ASN A 525 17.53 -10.37 0.36
C ASN A 525 17.53 -11.86 -0.01
N GLN A 526 16.56 -12.34 -0.79
CA GLN A 526 16.59 -13.71 -1.32
C GLN A 526 17.68 -13.87 -2.38
N LEU A 527 17.85 -12.89 -3.28
CA LEU A 527 18.94 -12.85 -4.25
C LEU A 527 20.30 -12.95 -3.54
N ARG A 528 20.52 -12.16 -2.48
CA ARG A 528 21.72 -12.25 -1.63
C ARG A 528 21.97 -13.68 -1.14
N ARG A 529 20.93 -14.36 -0.63
CA ARG A 529 21.03 -15.73 -0.10
C ARG A 529 21.34 -16.75 -1.19
N VAL A 530 20.69 -16.63 -2.36
CA VAL A 530 20.92 -17.49 -3.53
C VAL A 530 22.35 -17.34 -4.02
N VAL A 531 22.78 -16.12 -4.33
CA VAL A 531 24.12 -15.86 -4.86
C VAL A 531 25.20 -16.28 -3.87
N ASN A 532 25.03 -16.00 -2.57
CA ASN A 532 26.00 -16.42 -1.55
C ASN A 532 26.02 -17.95 -1.32
N ASP A 533 24.94 -18.69 -1.60
CA ASP A 533 24.91 -20.16 -1.59
C ASP A 533 25.67 -20.71 -2.81
N LEU A 534 25.51 -20.09 -3.98
CA LEU A 534 26.24 -20.45 -5.21
C LEU A 534 27.74 -20.13 -5.11
N ILE A 535 28.11 -18.94 -4.61
CA ILE A 535 29.52 -18.56 -4.39
C ILE A 535 30.21 -19.54 -3.44
N ALA A 536 29.51 -19.97 -2.37
CA ALA A 536 30.07 -20.95 -1.43
C ALA A 536 30.32 -22.32 -2.07
N ARG A 537 29.68 -22.64 -3.20
CA ARG A 537 29.81 -23.91 -3.93
C ARG A 537 30.83 -23.83 -5.06
N PHE A 538 30.71 -22.81 -5.90
CA PHE A 538 31.43 -22.71 -7.17
C PHE A 538 32.52 -21.63 -7.17
N GLY A 539 32.66 -20.85 -6.09
CA GLY A 539 33.48 -19.64 -6.07
C GLY A 539 32.76 -18.45 -6.71
N PRO A 540 33.40 -17.26 -6.79
CA PRO A 540 32.78 -16.08 -7.39
C PRO A 540 32.46 -16.29 -8.88
N PRO A 541 31.29 -15.86 -9.36
CA PRO A 541 30.94 -15.93 -10.79
C PRO A 541 31.85 -15.04 -11.62
N THR A 542 32.17 -15.47 -12.83
CA THR A 542 32.89 -14.66 -13.82
C THR A 542 31.95 -13.68 -14.51
N GLN A 543 30.72 -14.14 -14.80
CA GLN A 543 29.70 -13.39 -15.51
C GLN A 543 28.34 -13.56 -14.83
N ILE A 544 27.54 -12.50 -14.76
CA ILE A 544 26.16 -12.56 -14.28
C ILE A 544 25.22 -11.89 -15.27
N VAL A 545 24.15 -12.59 -15.62
CA VAL A 545 23.10 -12.12 -16.52
C VAL A 545 21.78 -12.07 -15.77
N VAL A 546 21.12 -10.92 -15.83
CA VAL A 546 19.84 -10.69 -15.15
C VAL A 546 18.78 -10.34 -16.19
N GLU A 547 17.58 -10.88 -16.05
CA GLU A 547 16.44 -10.44 -16.87
C GLU A 547 15.84 -9.12 -16.37
N LEU A 548 15.61 -8.17 -17.28
CA LEU A 548 14.75 -7.01 -17.11
C LEU A 548 13.38 -7.33 -17.69
N ALA A 549 12.33 -7.06 -16.92
CA ALA A 549 10.97 -6.95 -17.46
C ALA A 549 10.77 -5.67 -18.32
N ARG A 550 11.76 -5.27 -19.13
CA ARG A 550 11.61 -4.22 -20.15
C ARG A 550 11.28 -4.85 -21.49
N ASP A 551 10.39 -4.22 -22.22
CA ASP A 551 10.23 -4.47 -23.65
C ASP A 551 11.48 -4.01 -24.42
N LEU A 552 11.73 -4.65 -25.55
CA LEU A 552 12.72 -4.19 -26.52
C LEU A 552 12.40 -2.73 -26.93
N PRO A 553 13.42 -1.90 -27.24
CA PRO A 553 13.19 -0.55 -27.73
C PRO A 553 12.21 -0.56 -28.90
N LEU A 554 11.11 0.17 -28.77
CA LEU A 554 10.14 0.32 -29.85
C LEU A 554 10.84 0.90 -31.09
N SER A 555 10.47 0.40 -32.27
CA SER A 555 10.92 0.95 -33.56
C SER A 555 10.55 2.44 -33.68
N ALA A 556 11.13 3.15 -34.65
CA ALA A 556 10.76 4.56 -34.89
C ALA A 556 9.24 4.72 -35.12
N GLU A 557 8.61 3.75 -35.77
CA GLU A 557 7.16 3.70 -35.99
C GLU A 557 6.38 3.37 -34.70
N GLY A 558 6.84 2.39 -33.91
CA GLY A 558 6.24 2.06 -32.61
C GLY A 558 6.35 3.22 -31.60
N LYS A 559 7.46 3.97 -31.62
CA LYS A 559 7.62 5.21 -30.84
C LYS A 559 6.64 6.28 -31.31
N ARG A 560 6.51 6.50 -32.63
CA ARG A 560 5.53 7.45 -33.20
C ARG A 560 4.10 7.06 -32.87
N ALA A 561 3.75 5.78 -32.93
CA ALA A 561 2.42 5.28 -32.58
C ALA A 561 2.12 5.49 -31.09
N LEU A 562 3.06 5.14 -30.20
CA LEU A 562 2.93 5.40 -28.76
C LEU A 562 2.87 6.90 -28.45
N GLU A 563 3.65 7.72 -29.15
CA GLU A 563 3.59 9.18 -29.06
C GLU A 563 2.24 9.73 -29.48
N LYS A 564 1.70 9.24 -30.60
CA LYS A 564 0.37 9.57 -31.10
C LYS A 564 -0.71 9.18 -30.08
N THR A 565 -0.75 7.93 -29.60
CA THR A 565 -1.73 7.49 -28.59
C THR A 565 -1.66 8.33 -27.31
N GLN A 566 -0.46 8.65 -26.82
CA GLN A 566 -0.32 9.49 -25.64
C GLN A 566 -0.71 10.96 -25.91
N LYS A 567 -0.45 11.49 -27.11
CA LYS A 567 -0.90 12.82 -27.55
C LYS A 567 -2.43 12.89 -27.62
N ASP A 568 -3.06 11.89 -28.24
CA ASP A 568 -4.51 11.79 -28.37
C ASP A 568 -5.18 11.69 -26.99
N ASN A 569 -4.61 10.89 -26.08
CA ASN A 569 -5.05 10.82 -24.69
C ASN A 569 -4.91 12.17 -23.96
N GLN A 570 -3.82 12.90 -24.20
CA GLN A 570 -3.59 14.22 -23.60
C GLN A 570 -4.58 15.26 -24.13
N ALA A 571 -4.81 15.30 -25.45
CA ALA A 571 -5.79 16.17 -26.09
C ALA A 571 -7.21 15.88 -25.59
N ALA A 572 -7.60 14.61 -25.51
CA ALA A 572 -8.90 14.22 -24.95
C ALA A 572 -9.03 14.66 -23.48
N ASN A 573 -7.97 14.56 -22.68
CA ASN A 573 -7.99 15.06 -21.31
C ASN A 573 -8.10 16.58 -21.22
N ASP A 574 -7.46 17.32 -22.12
CA ASP A 574 -7.54 18.78 -22.15
C ASP A 574 -8.94 19.26 -22.59
N GLU A 575 -9.59 18.58 -23.54
CA GLU A 575 -10.98 18.86 -23.89
C GLU A 575 -11.93 18.56 -22.71
N ARG A 576 -11.74 17.42 -22.03
CA ARG A 576 -12.49 17.11 -20.79
C ARG A 576 -12.30 18.20 -19.73
N ARG A 577 -11.11 18.79 -19.60
CA ARG A 577 -10.89 19.91 -18.66
C ARG A 577 -11.69 21.15 -19.05
N LYS A 578 -11.81 21.44 -20.34
CA LYS A 578 -12.63 22.56 -20.85
C LYS A 578 -14.10 22.33 -20.50
N ILE A 579 -14.62 21.14 -20.81
CA ILE A 579 -15.98 20.71 -20.46
C ILE A 579 -16.23 20.83 -18.94
N LEU A 580 -15.29 20.38 -18.09
CA LEU A 580 -15.42 20.52 -16.64
C LEU A 580 -15.54 21.99 -16.21
N ARG A 581 -14.77 22.90 -16.83
CA ARG A 581 -14.84 24.33 -16.52
C ARG A 581 -16.18 24.94 -16.93
N GLU A 582 -16.67 24.62 -18.13
CA GLU A 582 -17.96 25.08 -18.65
C GLU A 582 -19.12 24.66 -17.73
N HIS A 583 -19.07 23.42 -17.22
CA HIS A 583 -20.07 22.88 -16.29
C HIS A 583 -19.78 23.16 -14.80
N LYS A 584 -18.83 24.05 -14.49
CA LYS A 584 -18.44 24.46 -13.13
C LYS A 584 -18.08 23.27 -12.21
N GLN A 585 -17.46 22.23 -12.76
CA GLN A 585 -16.99 21.05 -12.04
C GLN A 585 -15.48 21.12 -11.75
N PRO A 586 -14.99 20.63 -10.60
CA PRO A 586 -13.56 20.61 -10.30
C PRO A 586 -12.75 19.71 -11.26
N ASP A 587 -11.61 20.20 -11.77
CA ASP A 587 -10.63 19.39 -12.52
C ASP A 587 -9.84 18.48 -11.58
N ASN A 588 -10.40 17.29 -11.34
CA ASN A 588 -9.73 16.22 -10.60
C ASN A 588 -9.76 14.92 -11.42
N TYR A 589 -8.98 13.93 -10.99
CA TYR A 589 -8.90 12.63 -11.68
C TYR A 589 -10.28 11.96 -11.83
N GLN A 590 -11.10 11.99 -10.78
CA GLN A 590 -12.40 11.32 -10.76
C GLN A 590 -13.39 11.93 -11.76
N ASN A 591 -13.44 13.26 -11.85
CA ASN A 591 -14.32 13.96 -12.78
C ASN A 591 -13.86 13.79 -14.25
N ARG A 592 -12.55 13.79 -14.50
CA ARG A 592 -12.01 13.45 -15.83
C ARG A 592 -12.31 12.01 -16.22
N LEU A 593 -12.22 11.09 -15.26
CA LEU A 593 -12.61 9.69 -15.48
C LEU A 593 -14.11 9.57 -15.77
N ARG A 594 -14.98 10.32 -15.08
CA ARG A 594 -16.41 10.34 -15.37
C ARG A 594 -16.72 10.75 -16.81
N LEU A 595 -16.13 11.85 -17.29
CA LEU A 595 -16.31 12.29 -18.67
C LEU A 595 -15.79 11.27 -19.68
N ARG A 596 -14.59 10.72 -19.44
CA ARG A 596 -14.04 9.66 -20.29
C ARG A 596 -15.00 8.48 -20.42
N LEU A 597 -15.48 7.96 -19.29
CA LEU A 597 -16.37 6.81 -19.28
C LEU A 597 -17.75 7.13 -19.86
N TRP A 598 -18.21 8.37 -19.77
CA TRP A 598 -19.45 8.85 -20.37
C TRP A 598 -19.34 8.97 -21.89
N GLU A 599 -18.22 9.50 -22.41
CA GLU A 599 -17.91 9.55 -23.84
C GLU A 599 -17.85 8.15 -24.45
N GLU A 600 -17.31 7.18 -23.72
CA GLU A 600 -17.22 5.78 -24.14
C GLU A 600 -18.58 5.06 -24.25
N LEU A 601 -19.67 5.62 -23.69
CA LEU A 601 -21.02 5.03 -23.80
C LEU A 601 -21.59 5.13 -25.22
N ASN A 602 -21.32 6.25 -25.88
CA ASN A 602 -21.67 6.49 -27.27
C ASN A 602 -20.75 7.60 -27.81
N PRO A 603 -19.71 7.23 -28.59
CA PRO A 603 -18.78 8.20 -29.16
C PRO A 603 -19.42 9.11 -30.22
N ASP A 604 -20.38 8.58 -30.98
CA ASP A 604 -20.92 9.22 -32.18
C ASP A 604 -22.05 10.20 -31.86
N ASP A 605 -22.84 9.94 -30.81
CA ASP A 605 -23.94 10.82 -30.41
C ASP A 605 -23.88 11.19 -28.91
N PRO A 606 -23.48 12.43 -28.58
CA PRO A 606 -23.50 12.94 -27.20
C PRO A 606 -24.88 13.00 -26.56
N LEU A 607 -25.95 13.09 -27.37
CA LEU A 607 -27.33 13.12 -26.89
C LEU A 607 -27.84 11.71 -26.57
N ASP A 608 -27.29 10.66 -27.17
CA ASP A 608 -27.74 9.28 -26.93
C ASP A 608 -26.79 8.46 -26.03
N ARG A 609 -26.11 9.12 -25.10
CA ARG A 609 -25.27 8.44 -24.09
C ARG A 609 -26.12 7.86 -22.98
N ARG A 610 -26.30 6.54 -23.00
CA ARG A 610 -27.17 5.80 -22.07
C ARG A 610 -26.36 4.93 -21.11
N CYS A 611 -26.90 4.75 -19.91
CA CYS A 611 -26.42 3.71 -18.99
C CYS A 611 -26.46 2.35 -19.69
N VAL A 612 -25.32 1.67 -19.75
CA VAL A 612 -25.19 0.39 -20.46
C VAL A 612 -26.18 -0.65 -19.90
N PHE A 613 -26.39 -0.63 -18.59
CA PHE A 613 -27.28 -1.57 -17.91
C PHE A 613 -28.75 -1.15 -17.99
N SER A 614 -29.11 0.09 -17.60
CA SER A 614 -30.52 0.48 -17.47
C SER A 614 -31.14 1.11 -18.72
N GLY A 615 -30.36 1.41 -19.76
CA GLY A 615 -30.84 2.12 -20.96
C GLY A 615 -31.22 3.59 -20.75
N GLU A 616 -31.20 4.06 -19.51
CA GLU A 616 -31.53 5.45 -19.17
C GLU A 616 -30.47 6.42 -19.69
N GLN A 617 -30.94 7.50 -20.31
CA GLN A 617 -30.08 8.56 -20.83
C GLN A 617 -29.34 9.28 -19.69
N ILE A 618 -28.04 9.50 -19.88
CA ILE A 618 -27.18 10.24 -18.97
C ILE A 618 -26.75 11.51 -19.70
N SER A 619 -27.42 12.62 -19.43
CA SER A 619 -26.95 13.92 -19.90
C SER A 619 -25.69 14.34 -19.14
N ILE A 620 -24.95 15.31 -19.68
CA ILE A 620 -23.75 15.84 -19.03
C ILE A 620 -24.04 16.41 -17.62
N THR A 621 -25.20 17.03 -17.41
CA THR A 621 -25.62 17.51 -16.10
C THR A 621 -25.91 16.34 -15.15
N ARG A 622 -26.56 15.29 -15.66
CA ARG A 622 -26.88 14.08 -14.89
C ARG A 622 -25.62 13.28 -14.52
N LEU A 623 -24.58 13.28 -15.36
CA LEU A 623 -23.31 12.59 -15.11
C LEU A 623 -22.65 12.99 -13.77
N PHE A 624 -22.77 14.26 -13.38
CA PHE A 624 -22.19 14.78 -12.14
C PHE A 624 -23.16 14.76 -10.95
N SER A 625 -24.40 14.30 -11.15
CA SER A 625 -25.37 14.11 -10.07
C SER A 625 -25.03 12.87 -9.24
N ASP A 626 -25.78 12.64 -8.17
CA ASP A 626 -25.65 11.43 -7.36
C ASP A 626 -26.44 10.24 -7.91
N GLU A 627 -27.23 10.42 -8.96
CA GLU A 627 -27.90 9.30 -9.63
C GLU A 627 -26.92 8.43 -10.44
N VAL A 628 -25.71 8.93 -10.69
CA VAL A 628 -24.72 8.32 -11.58
C VAL A 628 -23.42 7.99 -10.84
N GLU A 629 -22.96 6.76 -10.99
CA GLU A 629 -21.79 6.21 -10.32
C GLU A 629 -20.81 5.61 -11.34
N ILE A 630 -19.51 5.66 -11.00
CA ILE A 630 -18.52 4.86 -11.71
C ILE A 630 -18.66 3.44 -11.18
N GLU A 631 -19.00 2.50 -12.06
CA GLU A 631 -19.17 1.10 -11.70
C GLU A 631 -18.08 0.23 -12.30
N HIS A 632 -17.64 -0.78 -11.54
CA HIS A 632 -16.73 -1.80 -12.05
C HIS A 632 -17.50 -2.85 -12.84
N LEU A 633 -17.21 -3.03 -14.12
CA LEU A 633 -17.86 -4.03 -14.98
C LEU A 633 -17.74 -5.43 -14.38
N LEU A 634 -16.52 -5.89 -14.08
CA LEU A 634 -16.28 -7.08 -13.29
C LEU A 634 -16.02 -6.72 -11.82
N PRO A 635 -16.48 -7.52 -10.85
CA PRO A 635 -16.42 -7.16 -9.44
C PRO A 635 -14.98 -6.93 -8.95
N PHE A 636 -14.68 -5.71 -8.49
CA PHE A 636 -13.34 -5.35 -7.99
C PHE A 636 -12.87 -6.28 -6.85
N SER A 637 -13.76 -6.73 -5.97
CA SER A 637 -13.40 -7.64 -4.88
C SER A 637 -12.91 -9.03 -5.35
N GLN A 638 -13.21 -9.39 -6.61
CA GLN A 638 -12.83 -10.66 -7.22
C GLN A 638 -11.70 -10.49 -8.24
N THR A 639 -11.73 -9.42 -9.03
CA THR A 639 -10.75 -9.17 -10.11
C THR A 639 -9.57 -8.32 -9.66
N LEU A 640 -9.74 -7.47 -8.65
CA LEU A 640 -8.81 -6.40 -8.24
C LEU A 640 -8.45 -5.43 -9.37
N ASP A 641 -9.20 -5.45 -10.47
CA ASP A 641 -8.99 -4.60 -11.64
C ASP A 641 -9.64 -3.23 -11.41
N ASP A 642 -8.84 -2.27 -10.99
CA ASP A 642 -9.24 -0.86 -10.87
C ASP A 642 -8.91 -0.04 -12.13
N SER A 643 -8.51 -0.70 -13.23
CA SER A 643 -8.18 -0.02 -14.46
C SER A 643 -9.42 0.64 -15.09
N PRO A 644 -9.23 1.67 -15.95
CA PRO A 644 -10.33 2.22 -16.73
C PRO A 644 -11.04 1.19 -17.62
N ALA A 645 -10.36 0.12 -18.03
CA ALA A 645 -10.94 -0.96 -18.85
C ALA A 645 -12.04 -1.73 -18.09
N ASN A 646 -11.92 -1.84 -16.77
CA ASN A 646 -12.94 -2.47 -15.93
C ASN A 646 -13.98 -1.49 -15.37
N LYS A 647 -14.02 -0.23 -15.82
CA LYS A 647 -14.95 0.77 -15.30
C LYS A 647 -15.91 1.24 -16.36
N THR A 648 -17.13 1.60 -15.97
CA THR A 648 -18.11 2.29 -16.82
C THR A 648 -18.92 3.29 -16.00
N ILE A 649 -19.74 4.08 -16.67
CA ILE A 649 -20.77 4.89 -16.00
C ILE A 649 -22.07 4.09 -15.93
N SER A 650 -22.67 4.08 -14.74
CA SER A 650 -23.92 3.38 -14.46
C SER A 650 -24.86 4.26 -13.63
N THR A 651 -26.16 4.08 -13.82
CA THR A 651 -27.14 4.60 -12.87
C THR A 651 -26.97 3.85 -11.54
N ARG A 652 -27.07 4.58 -10.42
CA ARG A 652 -26.99 4.03 -9.07
C ARG A 652 -27.96 2.86 -8.87
N ARG A 653 -29.14 2.89 -9.50
CA ARG A 653 -30.12 1.79 -9.48
C ARG A 653 -29.53 0.52 -10.10
N ALA A 654 -29.01 0.61 -11.32
CA ALA A 654 -28.43 -0.53 -12.01
C ALA A 654 -27.17 -1.05 -11.33
N ASN A 655 -26.32 -0.15 -10.85
CA ASN A 655 -25.14 -0.51 -10.06
C ASN A 655 -25.50 -1.35 -8.82
N ARG A 656 -26.50 -0.91 -8.05
CA ARG A 656 -26.98 -1.63 -6.87
C ARG A 656 -27.57 -3.00 -7.20
N GLU A 657 -28.26 -3.14 -8.34
CA GLU A 657 -28.80 -4.43 -8.76
C GLU A 657 -27.68 -5.37 -9.19
N LYS A 658 -26.66 -4.88 -9.91
CA LYS A 658 -25.48 -5.66 -10.30
C LYS A 658 -24.75 -6.22 -9.07
N GLY A 659 -24.43 -5.36 -8.12
CA GLY A 659 -23.72 -5.75 -6.90
C GLY A 659 -22.36 -6.40 -7.21
N ASN A 660 -21.97 -7.41 -6.43
CA ASN A 660 -20.66 -8.06 -6.57
C ASN A 660 -20.63 -9.18 -7.63
N ARG A 661 -21.31 -8.99 -8.76
CA ARG A 661 -21.45 -9.93 -9.89
C ARG A 661 -20.94 -9.33 -11.21
N SER A 662 -20.59 -10.17 -12.17
CA SER A 662 -20.36 -9.74 -13.57
C SER A 662 -21.67 -9.22 -14.19
N PRO A 663 -21.62 -8.47 -15.31
CA PRO A 663 -22.82 -8.01 -16.00
C PRO A 663 -23.72 -9.18 -16.41
N TYR A 664 -23.14 -10.24 -16.96
CA TYR A 664 -23.88 -11.44 -17.35
C TYR A 664 -24.55 -12.10 -16.14
N GLU A 665 -23.81 -12.37 -15.07
CA GLU A 665 -24.35 -12.96 -13.83
C GLU A 665 -25.45 -12.10 -13.17
N ALA A 666 -25.39 -10.79 -13.39
CA ALA A 666 -26.34 -9.84 -12.81
C ALA A 666 -27.66 -9.77 -13.58
N PHE A 667 -27.60 -9.79 -14.91
CA PHE A 667 -28.71 -9.36 -15.76
C PHE A 667 -29.18 -10.41 -16.78
N SER A 668 -28.44 -11.51 -17.02
CA SER A 668 -28.81 -12.52 -18.04
C SER A 668 -30.12 -13.25 -17.76
N HIS A 669 -30.55 -13.30 -16.49
CA HIS A 669 -31.81 -13.94 -16.07
C HIS A 669 -32.88 -12.90 -15.64
N SER A 670 -32.74 -11.65 -16.13
CA SER A 670 -33.69 -10.52 -16.04
C SER A 670 -34.46 -10.35 -14.72
N PRO A 671 -33.90 -9.66 -13.69
CA PRO A 671 -34.71 -9.10 -12.61
C PRO A 671 -35.51 -7.87 -13.10
N LEU A 672 -36.77 -7.72 -12.63
CA LEU A 672 -37.73 -6.64 -12.93
C LEU A 672 -37.10 -5.35 -13.50
N GLY A 673 -37.23 -5.14 -14.82
CA GLY A 673 -36.91 -3.88 -15.52
C GLY A 673 -35.55 -3.81 -16.22
N PHE A 674 -34.83 -4.92 -16.43
CA PHE A 674 -33.56 -4.96 -17.16
C PHE A 674 -33.56 -6.06 -18.24
N ASP A 675 -33.44 -5.67 -19.52
CA ASP A 675 -33.39 -6.57 -20.66
C ASP A 675 -31.93 -6.89 -21.05
N TRP A 676 -31.54 -8.17 -21.05
CA TRP A 676 -30.17 -8.59 -21.37
C TRP A 676 -29.79 -8.35 -22.83
N GLU A 677 -30.72 -8.53 -23.76
CA GLU A 677 -30.46 -8.35 -25.18
C GLU A 677 -30.17 -6.88 -25.48
N GLU A 678 -30.95 -5.97 -24.90
CA GLU A 678 -30.66 -4.54 -25.01
C GLU A 678 -29.35 -4.14 -24.31
N ILE A 679 -29.03 -4.76 -23.16
CA ILE A 679 -27.74 -4.52 -22.47
C ILE A 679 -26.58 -4.97 -23.34
N ALA A 680 -26.68 -6.15 -23.98
CA ALA A 680 -25.67 -6.68 -24.86
C ALA A 680 -25.46 -5.77 -26.08
N GLN A 681 -26.54 -5.26 -26.68
CA GLN A 681 -26.48 -4.29 -27.77
C GLN A 681 -25.76 -2.99 -27.34
N ARG A 682 -26.12 -2.42 -26.18
CA ARG A 682 -25.42 -1.24 -25.64
C ARG A 682 -23.96 -1.53 -25.28
N ALA A 683 -23.67 -2.72 -24.78
CA ALA A 683 -22.31 -3.14 -24.44
C ALA A 683 -21.42 -3.30 -25.68
N ALA A 684 -21.99 -3.65 -26.84
CA ALA A 684 -21.27 -3.72 -28.11
C ALA A 684 -20.73 -2.35 -28.57
N ASN A 685 -21.38 -1.26 -28.16
CA ASN A 685 -20.92 0.11 -28.45
C ASN A 685 -19.73 0.55 -27.56
N LEU A 686 -19.42 -0.20 -26.49
CA LEU A 686 -18.26 0.09 -25.66
C LEU A 686 -16.96 -0.30 -26.38
N PRO A 687 -15.82 0.31 -26.00
CA PRO A 687 -14.51 -0.08 -26.52
C PRO A 687 -14.25 -1.60 -26.40
N PRO A 688 -13.55 -2.23 -27.35
CA PRO A 688 -13.33 -3.68 -27.38
C PRO A 688 -12.74 -4.27 -26.11
N ASN A 689 -11.89 -3.52 -25.39
CA ASN A 689 -11.30 -3.94 -24.11
C ASN A 689 -12.29 -3.91 -22.93
N LYS A 690 -13.53 -3.48 -23.15
CA LYS A 690 -14.63 -3.44 -22.16
C LYS A 690 -15.79 -4.34 -22.56
N SER A 691 -16.14 -4.40 -23.84
CA SER A 691 -17.33 -5.11 -24.32
C SER A 691 -17.30 -6.60 -23.98
N TRP A 692 -16.13 -7.25 -24.08
CA TRP A 692 -15.98 -8.67 -23.70
C TRP A 692 -16.30 -8.96 -22.22
N ARG A 693 -16.27 -7.95 -21.33
CA ARG A 693 -16.60 -8.13 -19.91
C ARG A 693 -18.09 -8.37 -19.65
N PHE A 694 -18.90 -8.30 -20.70
CA PHE A 694 -20.32 -8.66 -20.70
C PHE A 694 -20.56 -10.11 -21.16
N SER A 695 -19.54 -10.81 -21.65
CA SER A 695 -19.68 -12.20 -22.10
C SER A 695 -19.95 -13.16 -20.92
N PRO A 696 -20.62 -14.30 -21.16
CA PRO A 696 -20.89 -15.30 -20.12
C PRO A 696 -19.64 -15.81 -19.39
N ASP A 697 -18.55 -15.94 -20.14
CA ASP A 697 -17.22 -16.41 -19.72
C ASP A 697 -16.31 -15.28 -19.21
N ALA A 698 -16.80 -14.04 -19.09
CA ALA A 698 -15.95 -12.88 -18.76
C ALA A 698 -15.13 -13.03 -17.46
N MET A 699 -15.65 -13.74 -16.45
CA MET A 699 -14.89 -13.99 -15.22
C MET A 699 -13.81 -15.07 -15.37
N GLU A 700 -14.00 -16.01 -16.28
CA GLU A 700 -13.04 -17.06 -16.65
C GLU A 700 -11.96 -16.49 -17.55
N ARG A 701 -12.35 -15.81 -18.63
CA ARG A 701 -11.45 -15.04 -19.50
C ARG A 701 -10.63 -14.02 -18.73
N TYR A 702 -11.25 -13.29 -17.79
CA TYR A 702 -10.48 -12.41 -16.92
C TYR A 702 -9.48 -13.21 -16.09
N GLN A 703 -9.83 -14.37 -15.55
CA GLN A 703 -8.93 -15.17 -14.71
C GLN A 703 -7.75 -15.79 -15.47
N ASP A 704 -7.95 -16.13 -16.74
CA ASP A 704 -7.00 -16.93 -17.52
C ASP A 704 -6.17 -16.08 -18.51
N GLU A 705 -6.72 -14.96 -19.01
CA GLU A 705 -6.06 -14.07 -20.00
C GLU A 705 -5.64 -12.71 -19.43
N GLU A 706 -6.42 -12.11 -18.54
CA GLU A 706 -6.24 -10.70 -18.09
C GLU A 706 -5.84 -10.55 -16.62
N ARG A 707 -5.97 -11.62 -15.81
CA ARG A 707 -5.55 -11.69 -14.40
C ARG A 707 -4.05 -11.67 -14.26
N ASP A 708 -3.33 -11.70 -15.39
CA ASP A 708 -1.91 -11.52 -15.43
C ASP A 708 -1.65 -10.12 -14.87
N PHE A 709 -1.31 -10.17 -13.59
CA PHE A 709 -0.85 -9.24 -12.55
C PHE A 709 0.09 -8.09 -12.98
N LEU A 710 0.06 -7.69 -14.26
CA LEU A 710 1.20 -7.28 -15.04
C LEU A 710 1.64 -5.85 -14.72
N ASP A 711 0.80 -4.81 -14.80
CA ASP A 711 1.34 -3.44 -14.80
C ASP A 711 2.18 -3.06 -13.57
N ARG A 712 1.79 -3.51 -12.36
CA ARG A 712 2.53 -3.21 -11.13
C ARG A 712 3.62 -4.23 -10.81
N GLN A 713 3.40 -5.52 -11.05
CA GLN A 713 4.48 -6.50 -10.87
C GLN A 713 5.58 -6.32 -11.90
N LEU A 714 5.26 -5.95 -13.14
CA LEU A 714 6.24 -5.56 -14.16
C LEU A 714 7.06 -4.37 -13.69
N THR A 715 6.41 -3.31 -13.15
CA THR A 715 7.13 -2.15 -12.61
C THR A 715 8.05 -2.54 -11.43
N ASP A 716 7.56 -3.36 -10.50
CA ASP A 716 8.34 -3.84 -9.35
C ASP A 716 9.49 -4.77 -9.79
N THR A 717 9.28 -5.66 -10.76
CA THR A 717 10.29 -6.54 -11.36
C THR A 717 11.35 -5.76 -12.12
N GLN A 718 10.97 -4.75 -12.92
CA GLN A 718 11.91 -3.83 -13.58
C GLN A 718 12.78 -3.11 -12.54
N TYR A 719 12.18 -2.69 -11.43
CA TYR A 719 12.90 -2.04 -10.34
C TYR A 719 13.86 -3.01 -9.62
N ILE A 720 13.43 -4.26 -9.36
CA ILE A 720 14.28 -5.34 -8.81
C ILE A 720 15.49 -5.58 -9.72
N ALA A 721 15.27 -5.84 -11.01
CA ALA A 721 16.32 -6.16 -11.96
C ALA A 721 17.37 -5.04 -12.07
N ARG A 722 16.93 -3.77 -12.14
CA ARG A 722 17.83 -2.62 -12.21
C ARG A 722 18.70 -2.49 -10.96
N LEU A 723 18.13 -2.67 -9.76
CA LEU A 723 18.89 -2.61 -8.51
C LEU A 723 19.78 -3.83 -8.33
N ALA A 724 19.32 -5.01 -8.74
CA ALA A 724 20.07 -6.25 -8.72
C ALA A 724 21.34 -6.13 -9.57
N GLY A 725 21.26 -5.55 -10.78
CA GLY A 725 22.44 -5.33 -11.63
C GLY A 725 23.54 -4.51 -10.93
N THR A 726 23.18 -3.39 -10.29
CA THR A 726 24.14 -2.57 -9.51
C THR A 726 24.68 -3.33 -8.30
N TYR A 727 23.82 -4.07 -7.61
CA TYR A 727 24.20 -4.79 -6.39
C TYR A 727 25.11 -5.99 -6.68
N LEU A 728 24.86 -6.72 -7.78
CA LEU A 728 25.63 -7.89 -8.20
C LEU A 728 27.01 -7.51 -8.74
N ALA A 729 27.19 -6.29 -9.27
CA ALA A 729 28.49 -5.79 -9.69
C ALA A 729 29.53 -5.77 -8.55
N ALA A 730 29.09 -5.67 -7.29
CA ALA A 730 29.97 -5.76 -6.11
C ALA A 730 30.68 -7.12 -5.98
N THR A 731 30.20 -8.18 -6.65
CA THR A 731 30.89 -9.49 -6.69
C THR A 731 32.17 -9.48 -7.54
N GLY A 732 32.38 -8.45 -8.37
CA GLY A 732 33.47 -8.38 -9.34
C GLY A 732 33.19 -9.09 -10.67
N ALA A 733 32.02 -9.72 -10.83
CA ALA A 733 31.61 -10.31 -12.10
C ALA A 733 31.30 -9.26 -13.18
N ASP A 734 31.45 -9.60 -14.47
CA ASP A 734 30.88 -8.80 -15.55
C ASP A 734 29.35 -9.00 -15.57
N VAL A 735 28.61 -7.95 -15.19
CA VAL A 735 27.15 -7.98 -15.06
C VAL A 735 26.50 -7.25 -16.24
N TRP A 736 25.52 -7.90 -16.88
CA TRP A 736 24.63 -7.25 -17.83
C TRP A 736 23.19 -7.71 -17.64
N VAL A 737 22.28 -6.98 -18.29
CA VAL A 737 20.85 -7.14 -18.08
C VAL A 737 20.14 -7.21 -19.43
N ILE A 738 19.21 -8.16 -19.61
CA ILE A 738 18.57 -8.46 -20.90
C ILE A 738 17.06 -8.16 -20.89
N PRO A 739 16.43 -7.70 -21.98
CA PRO A 739 14.97 -7.47 -22.04
C PRO A 739 14.17 -8.78 -22.13
N GLY A 740 13.07 -8.90 -21.38
CA GLY A 740 12.34 -10.17 -21.26
C GLY A 740 11.62 -10.66 -22.53
N ARG A 741 11.30 -9.75 -23.46
CA ARG A 741 10.77 -10.14 -24.78
C ARG A 741 11.75 -11.04 -25.55
N LEU A 742 13.06 -10.82 -25.39
CA LEU A 742 14.08 -11.65 -26.01
C LEU A 742 14.13 -13.06 -25.40
N THR A 743 13.87 -13.19 -24.10
CA THR A 743 13.81 -14.48 -23.39
C THR A 743 12.73 -15.37 -23.98
N ALA A 744 11.53 -14.83 -24.24
CA ALA A 744 10.43 -15.59 -24.82
C ALA A 744 10.75 -16.11 -26.23
N ASP A 745 11.27 -15.24 -27.11
CA ASP A 745 11.62 -15.62 -28.49
C ASP A 745 12.73 -16.68 -28.52
N LEU A 746 13.75 -16.57 -27.66
CA LEU A 746 14.84 -17.55 -27.55
C LEU A 746 14.38 -18.88 -26.97
N ARG A 747 13.47 -18.86 -26.00
CA ARG A 747 12.92 -20.08 -25.39
C ARG A 747 12.17 -20.92 -26.44
N TRP A 748 11.39 -20.27 -27.28
CA TRP A 748 10.71 -20.91 -28.42
C TRP A 748 11.70 -21.47 -29.44
N ALA A 749 12.70 -20.68 -29.83
CA ALA A 749 13.70 -21.09 -30.81
C ALA A 749 14.56 -22.28 -30.36
N LEU A 750 14.84 -22.40 -29.06
CA LEU A 750 15.53 -23.54 -28.45
C LEU A 750 14.58 -24.72 -28.16
N GLY A 751 13.29 -24.57 -28.45
CA GLY A 751 12.25 -25.57 -28.24
C GLY A 751 11.99 -25.92 -26.76
N LEU A 752 12.32 -25.01 -25.83
CA LEU A 752 12.24 -25.27 -24.38
C LEU A 752 10.82 -25.08 -23.80
N ASP A 753 9.87 -24.52 -24.56
CA ASP A 753 8.49 -24.28 -24.10
C ASP A 753 7.76 -25.56 -23.68
N ASN A 754 8.08 -26.69 -24.32
CA ASN A 754 7.37 -27.97 -24.12
C ASN A 754 7.98 -28.85 -23.02
N LEU A 755 9.06 -28.42 -22.35
CA LEU A 755 9.71 -29.24 -21.31
C LEU A 755 8.85 -29.46 -20.05
N LEU A 756 7.83 -28.62 -19.84
CA LEU A 756 6.90 -28.69 -18.70
C LEU A 756 5.44 -28.87 -19.15
N ALA A 757 5.20 -29.25 -20.42
CA ALA A 757 3.86 -29.49 -20.96
C ALA A 757 3.23 -30.73 -20.32
N ALA A 758 1.90 -30.75 -20.18
CA ALA A 758 1.21 -31.92 -19.66
C ALA A 758 1.21 -33.08 -20.69
N PRO A 759 1.14 -34.35 -20.25
CA PRO A 759 1.05 -35.49 -21.16
C PRO A 759 -0.17 -35.34 -22.08
N GLY A 760 0.05 -35.25 -23.40
CA GLY A 760 -1.02 -35.10 -24.40
C GLY A 760 -1.19 -33.68 -24.96
N GLU A 761 -0.51 -32.67 -24.41
CA GLU A 761 -0.42 -31.35 -25.04
C GLU A 761 0.60 -31.41 -26.19
N GLY A 762 0.19 -31.04 -27.40
CA GLY A 762 1.02 -31.09 -28.60
C GLY A 762 2.19 -30.10 -28.61
N VAL A 763 2.88 -30.00 -29.75
CA VAL A 763 4.10 -29.19 -29.94
C VAL A 763 3.86 -27.66 -29.73
N ASP A 764 2.61 -27.21 -29.70
CA ASP A 764 2.19 -25.81 -29.50
C ASP A 764 1.69 -25.50 -28.06
N ALA A 765 2.11 -26.26 -27.05
CA ALA A 765 1.68 -26.06 -25.66
C ALA A 765 2.08 -24.67 -25.12
N LYS A 766 1.12 -23.92 -24.57
CA LYS A 766 1.38 -22.64 -23.91
C LYS A 766 2.23 -22.85 -22.64
N LYS A 767 3.07 -21.86 -22.28
CA LYS A 767 3.88 -21.86 -21.05
C LYS A 767 3.08 -22.32 -19.83
N ASN A 768 3.44 -23.47 -19.26
CA ASN A 768 2.80 -24.01 -18.06
C ASN A 768 3.18 -23.18 -16.81
N ARG A 769 2.30 -22.25 -16.42
CA ARG A 769 2.48 -21.41 -15.22
C ARG A 769 2.04 -22.10 -13.92
N ALA A 770 1.48 -23.30 -14.01
CA ALA A 770 1.10 -24.11 -12.85
C ALA A 770 2.28 -24.88 -12.24
N ASP A 771 3.48 -24.81 -12.85
CA ASP A 771 4.72 -25.40 -12.33
C ASP A 771 5.80 -24.33 -12.12
N HIS A 772 6.33 -24.18 -10.90
CA HIS A 772 7.36 -23.19 -10.56
C HIS A 772 8.68 -23.33 -11.33
N ARG A 773 8.96 -24.50 -11.92
CA ARG A 773 10.20 -24.76 -12.68
C ARG A 773 10.27 -23.95 -13.98
N HIS A 774 9.18 -23.33 -14.44
CA HIS A 774 9.23 -22.44 -15.61
C HIS A 774 10.20 -21.25 -15.44
N HIS A 775 10.36 -20.74 -14.20
CA HIS A 775 11.36 -19.69 -13.90
C HIS A 775 12.79 -20.15 -14.17
N VAL A 776 13.04 -21.45 -14.04
CA VAL A 776 14.37 -22.03 -14.26
C VAL A 776 14.72 -22.09 -15.73
N ILE A 777 13.72 -22.41 -16.56
CA ILE A 777 13.85 -22.37 -18.02
C ILE A 777 14.13 -20.93 -18.48
N ASP A 778 13.41 -19.95 -17.93
CA ASP A 778 13.65 -18.53 -18.23
C ASP A 778 15.08 -18.12 -17.82
N ALA A 779 15.53 -18.49 -16.61
CA ALA A 779 16.89 -18.22 -16.15
C ALA A 779 17.99 -18.88 -17.00
N LEU A 780 17.74 -20.08 -17.54
CA LEU A 780 18.64 -20.75 -18.47
C LEU A 780 18.77 -19.96 -19.78
N VAL A 781 17.66 -19.53 -20.37
CA VAL A 781 17.66 -18.70 -21.58
C VAL A 781 18.39 -17.38 -21.33
N VAL A 782 18.19 -16.79 -20.14
CA VAL A 782 18.92 -15.60 -19.70
C VAL A 782 20.42 -15.85 -19.64
N ALA A 783 20.86 -16.97 -19.05
CA ALA A 783 22.27 -17.35 -18.97
C ALA A 783 22.93 -17.55 -20.36
N LEU A 784 22.18 -18.10 -21.32
CA LEU A 784 22.63 -18.33 -22.69
C LEU A 784 22.79 -17.04 -23.52
N THR A 785 22.22 -15.92 -23.06
CA THR A 785 22.20 -14.68 -23.84
C THR A 785 23.46 -13.84 -23.66
N GLU A 786 24.30 -13.79 -24.71
CA GLU A 786 25.54 -13.01 -24.75
C GLU A 786 25.32 -11.55 -25.15
N ARG A 787 26.20 -10.66 -24.64
CA ARG A 787 26.16 -9.20 -24.91
C ARG A 787 26.27 -8.86 -26.40
N GLY A 788 27.13 -9.55 -27.14
CA GLY A 788 27.32 -9.34 -28.58
C GLY A 788 26.09 -9.74 -29.41
N ARG A 789 25.41 -10.83 -29.04
CA ARG A 789 24.12 -11.23 -29.66
C ARG A 789 23.02 -10.22 -29.33
N LEU A 790 22.95 -9.73 -28.09
CA LEU A 790 21.99 -8.69 -27.69
C LEU A 790 22.14 -7.42 -28.53
N GLN A 791 23.37 -6.94 -28.73
CA GLN A 791 23.63 -5.73 -29.50
C GLN A 791 23.29 -5.90 -30.98
N LYS A 792 23.61 -7.06 -31.58
CA LYS A 792 23.19 -7.41 -32.94
C LYS A 792 21.67 -7.45 -33.08
N VAL A 793 20.96 -8.12 -32.16
CA VAL A 793 19.49 -8.20 -32.18
C VAL A 793 18.86 -6.82 -31.99
N ALA A 794 19.36 -5.99 -31.08
CA ALA A 794 18.86 -4.63 -30.85
C ALA A 794 19.08 -3.71 -32.06
N THR A 795 20.26 -3.78 -32.69
CA THR A 795 20.57 -3.01 -33.91
C THR A 795 19.67 -3.44 -35.08
N LEU A 796 19.46 -4.74 -35.27
CA LEU A 796 18.62 -5.28 -36.35
C LEU A 796 17.12 -5.00 -36.12
N ALA A 797 16.64 -5.11 -34.88
CA ALA A 797 15.26 -4.77 -34.49
C ALA A 797 14.97 -3.27 -34.71
N GLY A 798 15.98 -2.41 -34.56
CA GLY A 798 15.88 -0.98 -34.88
C GLY A 798 15.76 -0.67 -36.37
N GLN A 799 16.14 -1.60 -37.26
CA GLN A 799 16.27 -1.39 -38.71
C GLN A 799 15.12 -1.97 -39.57
N ARG A 800 14.25 -2.86 -39.05
CA ARG A 800 13.24 -3.58 -39.87
C ARG A 800 11.79 -3.40 -39.38
N ARG A 801 10.85 -3.25 -40.34
CA ARG A 801 9.39 -3.28 -40.15
C ARG A 801 8.94 -4.67 -39.64
N GLU A 802 8.13 -4.67 -38.59
CA GLU A 802 7.26 -5.68 -37.93
C GLU A 802 7.41 -7.21 -38.14
N GLN A 803 8.21 -7.75 -39.05
CA GLN A 803 8.31 -9.18 -39.36
C GLN A 803 9.70 -9.80 -39.10
N GLY A 804 10.56 -9.13 -38.33
CA GLY A 804 12.02 -9.41 -38.33
C GLY A 804 12.60 -10.28 -37.21
N HIS A 805 11.88 -10.61 -36.14
CA HIS A 805 12.49 -11.27 -34.97
C HIS A 805 12.52 -12.80 -35.15
N THR A 806 11.41 -13.38 -35.61
CA THR A 806 11.22 -14.83 -35.75
C THR A 806 12.18 -15.46 -36.77
N ARG A 807 12.57 -14.72 -37.83
CA ARG A 807 13.50 -15.21 -38.86
C ARG A 807 14.97 -15.25 -38.43
N LEU A 808 15.38 -14.46 -37.45
CA LEU A 808 16.78 -14.43 -36.95
C LEU A 808 17.09 -15.59 -35.98
N LEU A 809 16.04 -16.25 -35.49
CA LEU A 809 16.09 -17.33 -34.52
C LEU A 809 15.60 -18.67 -35.10
N GLN A 810 15.44 -18.78 -36.43
CA GLN A 810 15.16 -20.07 -37.08
C GLN A 810 16.44 -20.93 -37.02
N ASN A 811 16.35 -22.09 -36.36
CA ASN A 811 17.45 -23.04 -36.13
C ASN A 811 18.69 -22.45 -35.44
N PRO A 812 18.61 -22.04 -34.16
CA PRO A 812 19.82 -21.78 -33.39
C PRO A 812 20.63 -23.08 -33.31
N GLU A 813 21.94 -23.03 -33.60
CA GLU A 813 22.85 -24.13 -33.24
C GLU A 813 22.67 -24.45 -31.76
N GLU A 814 22.66 -25.75 -31.41
CA GLU A 814 22.59 -26.16 -30.01
C GLU A 814 23.76 -25.53 -29.23
N PRO A 815 23.49 -24.95 -28.04
CA PRO A 815 24.55 -24.32 -27.25
C PRO A 815 25.75 -25.24 -26.98
N TRP A 816 25.49 -26.54 -26.78
CA TRP A 816 26.45 -27.64 -26.70
C TRP A 816 25.77 -28.97 -27.07
N PRO A 817 26.51 -30.06 -27.35
CA PRO A 817 25.91 -31.36 -27.70
C PRO A 817 24.97 -31.89 -26.62
N ASP A 818 23.85 -32.48 -27.01
CA ASP A 818 22.83 -33.07 -26.12
C ASP A 818 22.15 -32.07 -25.16
N PHE A 819 22.26 -30.77 -25.46
CA PHE A 819 21.76 -29.67 -24.63
C PHE A 819 20.34 -29.90 -24.12
N ARG A 820 19.42 -30.24 -25.03
CA ARG A 820 18.00 -30.38 -24.69
C ARG A 820 17.74 -31.54 -23.72
N GLN A 821 18.42 -32.67 -23.92
CA GLN A 821 18.25 -33.86 -23.08
C GLN A 821 18.84 -33.60 -21.69
N GLU A 822 20.03 -33.00 -21.62
CA GLU A 822 20.66 -32.65 -20.35
C GLU A 822 19.81 -31.67 -19.53
N VAL A 823 19.18 -30.70 -20.20
CA VAL A 823 18.25 -29.76 -19.56
C VAL A 823 17.00 -30.47 -19.06
N ALA A 824 16.39 -31.37 -19.85
CA ALA A 824 15.22 -32.14 -19.43
C ALA A 824 15.50 -32.98 -18.17
N ASP A 825 16.60 -33.74 -18.18
CA ASP A 825 17.04 -34.58 -17.06
C ASP A 825 17.32 -33.76 -15.79
N CYS A 826 17.88 -32.56 -15.95
CA CYS A 826 18.12 -31.66 -14.83
C CYS A 826 16.81 -31.08 -14.29
N VAL A 827 15.90 -30.64 -15.16
CA VAL A 827 14.60 -30.05 -14.78
C VAL A 827 13.72 -31.03 -14.00
N GLU A 828 13.76 -32.31 -14.34
CA GLU A 828 13.05 -33.36 -13.60
C GLU A 828 13.55 -33.51 -12.15
N LYS A 829 14.85 -33.31 -11.92
CA LYS A 829 15.51 -33.48 -10.62
C LYS A 829 15.50 -32.22 -9.75
N ILE A 830 14.98 -31.09 -10.25
CA ILE A 830 14.95 -29.83 -9.51
C ILE A 830 14.08 -29.98 -8.26
N VAL A 831 14.63 -29.57 -7.13
CA VAL A 831 13.87 -29.33 -5.91
C VAL A 831 13.67 -27.83 -5.74
N VAL A 832 12.42 -27.38 -5.87
CA VAL A 832 12.05 -25.98 -5.76
C VAL A 832 12.19 -25.55 -4.30
N SER A 833 13.05 -24.55 -4.06
CA SER A 833 13.34 -24.05 -2.73
C SER A 833 12.27 -23.05 -2.29
N HIS A 834 11.53 -23.35 -1.23
CA HIS A 834 10.58 -22.41 -0.62
C HIS A 834 11.23 -21.70 0.56
N LYS A 835 10.97 -20.40 0.69
CA LYS A 835 11.46 -19.61 1.83
C LYS A 835 10.65 -19.94 3.08
N PRO A 836 11.27 -20.55 4.12
CA PRO A 836 10.56 -20.79 5.37
C PRO A 836 10.22 -19.46 6.07
N ASP A 837 9.03 -19.39 6.66
CA ASP A 837 8.55 -18.26 7.46
C ASP A 837 8.18 -18.73 8.88
N HIS A 838 9.20 -18.81 9.75
CA HIS A 838 9.06 -19.38 11.10
C HIS A 838 8.81 -18.35 12.20
N GLY A 839 8.53 -17.10 11.82
CA GLY A 839 8.22 -16.02 12.76
C GLY A 839 6.91 -16.27 13.50
N VAL A 840 6.91 -16.04 14.81
CA VAL A 840 5.67 -16.07 15.63
C VAL A 840 4.79 -14.84 15.40
N GLN A 841 5.28 -13.82 14.69
CA GLN A 841 4.57 -12.56 14.50
C GLN A 841 3.42 -12.70 13.50
N GLY A 842 2.29 -12.05 13.77
CA GLY A 842 1.13 -11.99 12.86
C GLY A 842 -0.14 -11.55 13.59
N ALA A 843 -1.28 -11.60 12.90
CA ALA A 843 -2.58 -11.46 13.55
C ALA A 843 -2.79 -12.64 14.51
N LEU A 844 -3.11 -12.35 15.77
CA LEU A 844 -3.32 -13.35 16.82
C LEU A 844 -4.77 -13.86 16.82
N HIS A 845 -5.70 -12.94 16.60
CA HIS A 845 -7.14 -13.14 16.61
C HIS A 845 -7.80 -12.05 15.76
N ASN A 846 -9.09 -12.22 15.47
CA ASN A 846 -9.87 -11.22 14.73
C ASN A 846 -10.16 -9.97 15.58
N ASP A 847 -10.60 -8.90 14.93
CA ASP A 847 -10.88 -7.63 15.61
C ASP A 847 -12.22 -7.61 16.37
N THR A 848 -13.10 -8.57 16.09
CA THR A 848 -14.43 -8.64 16.70
C THR A 848 -14.34 -9.13 18.14
N ALA A 849 -14.72 -8.27 19.10
CA ALA A 849 -14.89 -8.68 20.49
C ALA A 849 -16.24 -9.36 20.68
N TYR A 850 -16.21 -10.60 21.16
CA TYR A 850 -17.39 -11.39 21.48
C TYR A 850 -17.65 -11.39 22.98
N GLY A 851 -18.92 -11.27 23.37
CA GLY A 851 -19.37 -11.51 24.73
C GLY A 851 -19.51 -13.01 24.99
N LEU A 852 -19.15 -13.43 26.20
CA LEU A 852 -19.28 -14.81 26.66
C LEU A 852 -20.65 -15.00 27.32
N LEU A 853 -21.29 -16.14 27.04
CA LEU A 853 -22.46 -16.60 27.79
C LEU A 853 -22.01 -17.56 28.89
N ASP A 854 -22.83 -17.76 29.92
CA ASP A 854 -22.49 -18.58 31.10
C ASP A 854 -22.28 -20.07 30.77
N GLU A 855 -22.71 -20.51 29.58
CA GLU A 855 -22.45 -21.85 29.06
C GLU A 855 -20.95 -22.15 28.97
N ALA A 856 -20.53 -23.24 29.61
CA ALA A 856 -19.18 -23.79 29.49
C ALA A 856 -18.90 -24.21 28.04
N PRO A 857 -17.63 -24.15 27.57
CA PRO A 857 -17.27 -24.69 26.27
C PRO A 857 -17.52 -26.21 26.22
N ASP A 858 -17.86 -26.71 25.03
CA ASP A 858 -17.94 -28.14 24.79
C ASP A 858 -16.56 -28.81 24.83
N ALA A 859 -16.52 -30.14 24.72
CA ALA A 859 -15.28 -30.93 24.75
C ALA A 859 -14.25 -30.54 23.66
N LYS A 860 -14.66 -29.77 22.64
CA LYS A 860 -13.79 -29.27 21.56
C LYS A 860 -13.39 -27.80 21.76
N GLY A 861 -13.72 -27.21 22.91
CA GLY A 861 -13.43 -25.81 23.23
C GLY A 861 -14.39 -24.80 22.56
N VAL A 862 -15.47 -25.27 21.91
CA VAL A 862 -16.43 -24.39 21.22
C VAL A 862 -17.51 -23.94 22.21
N ARG A 863 -17.84 -22.66 22.20
CA ARG A 863 -18.92 -22.11 23.03
C ARG A 863 -19.82 -21.15 22.27
N THR A 864 -21.02 -20.93 22.80
CA THR A 864 -21.94 -19.90 22.29
C THR A 864 -21.44 -18.52 22.72
N VAL A 865 -21.27 -17.63 21.75
CA VAL A 865 -20.82 -16.26 21.96
C VAL A 865 -21.79 -15.26 21.35
N VAL A 866 -21.78 -14.03 21.89
CA VAL A 866 -22.67 -12.95 21.42
C VAL A 866 -21.89 -11.78 20.85
N HIS A 867 -22.33 -11.23 19.73
CA HIS A 867 -21.80 -9.94 19.25
C HIS A 867 -22.89 -9.13 18.55
N ARG A 868 -22.62 -7.84 18.27
CA ARG A 868 -23.62 -6.92 17.72
C ARG A 868 -23.33 -6.62 16.25
N VAL A 869 -24.32 -6.88 15.39
CA VAL A 869 -24.24 -6.66 13.95
C VAL A 869 -25.29 -5.65 13.47
N PRO A 870 -25.02 -4.85 12.42
CA PRO A 870 -26.04 -4.02 11.80
C PRO A 870 -27.04 -4.84 11.01
N LEU A 871 -28.31 -4.38 10.98
CA LEU A 871 -29.40 -5.07 10.27
C LEU A 871 -29.09 -5.25 8.77
N GLU A 872 -28.35 -4.31 8.18
CA GLU A 872 -27.92 -4.38 6.77
C GLU A 872 -26.98 -5.55 6.45
N SER A 873 -26.31 -6.12 7.47
CA SER A 873 -25.31 -7.20 7.28
C SER A 873 -25.92 -8.59 7.09
N PHE A 874 -27.22 -8.75 7.33
CA PHE A 874 -27.91 -10.01 7.11
C PHE A 874 -28.02 -10.27 5.61
N LYS A 875 -27.50 -11.43 5.17
CA LYS A 875 -27.52 -11.87 3.77
C LYS A 875 -28.44 -13.06 3.51
N LYS A 876 -28.90 -13.72 4.57
CA LYS A 876 -29.74 -14.91 4.50
C LYS A 876 -30.79 -14.86 5.59
N ARG A 877 -32.04 -15.16 5.26
CA ARG A 877 -33.17 -15.25 6.19
C ARG A 877 -32.90 -16.24 7.32
N ALA A 878 -32.23 -17.36 7.01
CA ALA A 878 -31.84 -18.37 8.00
C ALA A 878 -31.02 -17.77 9.18
N ASN A 879 -30.23 -16.72 8.92
CA ASN A 879 -29.39 -16.10 9.94
C ASN A 879 -30.18 -15.23 10.93
N ILE A 880 -31.43 -14.86 10.62
CA ILE A 880 -32.31 -14.12 11.56
C ILE A 880 -32.56 -14.96 12.80
N ARG A 881 -32.56 -16.29 12.69
CA ARG A 881 -32.68 -17.21 13.82
C ARG A 881 -31.58 -17.04 14.86
N ASN A 882 -30.44 -16.48 14.49
CA ASN A 882 -29.32 -16.22 15.39
C ASN A 882 -29.52 -14.96 16.24
N ILE A 883 -30.56 -14.15 16.00
CA ILE A 883 -30.86 -12.97 16.83
C ILE A 883 -31.15 -13.44 18.26
N ARG A 884 -30.42 -12.87 19.23
CA ARG A 884 -30.50 -13.27 20.64
C ARG A 884 -31.82 -12.88 21.30
N ASP A 885 -32.39 -11.75 20.90
CA ASP A 885 -33.64 -11.24 21.47
C ASP A 885 -34.82 -11.94 20.79
N ASP A 886 -35.61 -12.69 21.55
CA ASP A 886 -36.66 -13.54 21.03
C ASP A 886 -37.79 -12.74 20.36
N VAL A 887 -38.18 -11.61 20.97
CA VAL A 887 -39.24 -10.73 20.46
C VAL A 887 -38.82 -10.10 19.13
N LEU A 888 -37.61 -9.55 19.06
CA LEU A 888 -37.09 -8.99 17.82
C LEU A 888 -36.89 -10.05 16.75
N ARG A 889 -36.43 -11.25 17.14
CA ARG A 889 -36.25 -12.37 16.22
C ARG A 889 -37.58 -12.78 15.59
N GLU A 890 -38.61 -12.99 16.39
CA GLU A 890 -39.95 -13.35 15.92
C GLU A 890 -40.56 -12.25 15.05
N TYR A 891 -40.47 -10.99 15.49
CA TYR A 891 -40.92 -9.84 14.70
C TYR A 891 -40.27 -9.81 13.32
N PHE A 892 -38.95 -9.96 13.24
CA PHE A 892 -38.25 -9.95 11.96
C PHE A 892 -38.55 -11.19 11.11
N ILE A 893 -38.68 -12.38 11.70
CA ILE A 893 -39.06 -13.59 10.95
C ILE A 893 -40.45 -13.42 10.34
N ALA A 894 -41.45 -13.01 11.13
CA ALA A 894 -42.83 -12.82 10.67
C ALA A 894 -42.94 -11.78 9.54
N ASN A 895 -42.14 -10.71 9.62
CA ASN A 895 -42.16 -9.63 8.63
C ASN A 895 -41.19 -9.84 7.46
N THR A 896 -40.52 -10.99 7.39
CA THR A 896 -39.59 -11.32 6.28
C THR A 896 -39.80 -12.70 5.68
N GLU A 897 -40.94 -13.34 5.95
CA GLU A 897 -41.25 -14.69 5.48
C GLU A 897 -41.08 -14.84 3.96
N TYR A 898 -41.62 -13.91 3.18
CA TYR A 898 -41.61 -13.93 1.72
C TYR A 898 -40.53 -13.04 1.08
N VAL A 899 -39.59 -12.54 1.88
CA VAL A 899 -38.54 -11.62 1.39
C VAL A 899 -37.35 -12.43 0.83
N PRO A 900 -36.90 -12.19 -0.41
CA PRO A 900 -35.73 -12.85 -0.97
C PRO A 900 -34.45 -12.57 -0.15
N ASP A 901 -33.57 -13.56 -0.03
CA ASP A 901 -32.31 -13.46 0.74
C ASP A 901 -31.46 -12.22 0.33
N LYS A 902 -31.50 -11.82 -0.95
CA LYS A 902 -30.77 -10.65 -1.46
C LYS A 902 -31.28 -9.31 -0.92
N GLU A 903 -32.53 -9.23 -0.46
CA GLU A 903 -33.17 -7.99 0.02
C GLU A 903 -33.30 -7.93 1.55
N ILE A 904 -33.02 -9.04 2.23
CA ILE A 904 -33.29 -9.22 3.65
C ILE A 904 -32.70 -8.09 4.50
N GLY A 905 -31.44 -7.71 4.28
CA GLY A 905 -30.77 -6.66 5.04
C GLY A 905 -31.44 -5.28 4.89
N LYS A 906 -31.90 -4.93 3.67
CA LYS A 906 -32.59 -3.65 3.41
C LYS A 906 -33.96 -3.63 4.10
N THR A 907 -34.72 -4.73 4.00
CA THR A 907 -36.03 -4.84 4.63
C THR A 907 -35.93 -4.77 6.15
N LEU A 908 -34.95 -5.46 6.73
CA LEU A 908 -34.71 -5.39 8.18
C LEU A 908 -34.38 -3.97 8.64
N VAL A 909 -33.60 -3.19 7.88
CA VAL A 909 -33.34 -1.77 8.20
C VAL A 909 -34.63 -0.96 8.21
N ALA A 910 -35.48 -1.12 7.19
CA ALA A 910 -36.75 -0.40 7.11
C ALA A 910 -37.71 -0.75 8.26
N LEU A 911 -37.80 -2.04 8.61
CA LEU A 911 -38.56 -2.52 9.75
C LEU A 911 -37.99 -1.99 11.08
N GLY A 912 -36.66 -2.01 11.21
CA GLY A 912 -35.96 -1.52 12.38
C GLY A 912 -36.19 -0.03 12.66
N GLU A 913 -36.27 0.82 11.63
CA GLU A 913 -36.58 2.25 11.79
C GLU A 913 -38.04 2.51 12.22
N ARG A 914 -38.97 1.56 12.02
CA ARG A 914 -40.37 1.68 12.47
C ARG A 914 -40.56 1.35 13.96
N LEU A 915 -39.60 0.65 14.57
CA LEU A 915 -39.66 0.31 15.99
C LEU A 915 -39.42 1.53 16.88
N HIS A 916 -39.96 1.52 18.09
CA HIS A 916 -39.75 2.58 19.08
C HIS A 916 -39.09 2.02 20.36
N PRO A 917 -37.82 2.36 20.65
CA PRO A 917 -36.92 3.18 19.84
C PRO A 917 -36.45 2.46 18.56
N PRO A 918 -36.00 3.20 17.52
CA PRO A 918 -35.49 2.60 16.29
C PRO A 918 -34.35 1.60 16.52
N VAL A 919 -34.46 0.42 15.94
CA VAL A 919 -33.46 -0.65 16.01
C VAL A 919 -32.62 -0.65 14.74
N ARG A 920 -31.32 -0.36 14.88
CA ARG A 920 -30.36 -0.36 13.75
C ARG A 920 -29.39 -1.53 13.76
N ARG A 921 -29.26 -2.18 14.91
CA ARG A 921 -28.28 -3.24 15.17
C ARG A 921 -28.83 -4.19 16.22
N VAL A 922 -28.65 -5.48 16.00
CA VAL A 922 -29.11 -6.56 16.90
C VAL A 922 -27.93 -7.36 17.44
N ARG A 923 -28.14 -8.03 18.57
CA ARG A 923 -27.18 -9.01 19.10
C ARG A 923 -27.47 -10.36 18.47
N ILE A 924 -26.43 -11.05 18.01
CA ILE A 924 -26.54 -12.40 17.46
C ILE A 924 -25.69 -13.40 18.27
N CYS A 925 -26.19 -14.63 18.38
CA CYS A 925 -25.52 -15.76 18.99
C CYS A 925 -24.86 -16.64 17.91
N GLU A 926 -23.60 -17.02 18.12
CA GLU A 926 -22.84 -17.89 17.22
C GLU A 926 -22.01 -18.90 18.04
N ARG A 927 -21.80 -20.10 17.50
CA ARG A 927 -20.91 -21.10 18.10
C ARG A 927 -19.50 -20.98 17.52
N LEU A 928 -18.53 -20.62 18.36
CA LEU A 928 -17.15 -20.39 17.93
C LEU A 928 -16.16 -20.96 18.96
N ASN A 929 -15.00 -21.42 18.47
CA ASN A 929 -13.81 -21.59 19.32
C ASN A 929 -13.14 -20.21 19.47
N VAL A 930 -12.99 -19.74 20.71
CA VAL A 930 -12.58 -18.38 21.03
C VAL A 930 -11.54 -18.36 22.14
N ILE A 931 -10.68 -17.35 22.10
CA ILE A 931 -9.67 -17.04 23.08
C ILE A 931 -10.30 -16.10 24.12
N PRO A 932 -10.53 -16.56 25.38
CA PRO A 932 -11.06 -15.70 26.44
C PRO A 932 -10.00 -14.69 26.90
N ILE A 933 -10.45 -13.47 27.20
CA ILE A 933 -9.65 -12.43 27.84
C ILE A 933 -10.20 -12.21 29.23
N SER A 934 -9.35 -12.46 30.22
CA SER A 934 -9.67 -12.30 31.64
C SER A 934 -9.32 -10.91 32.16
N ASP A 935 -10.03 -10.51 33.21
CA ASP A 935 -9.67 -9.36 34.03
C ASP A 935 -8.52 -9.71 35.01
N ALA A 936 -8.18 -8.78 35.91
CA ALA A 936 -7.11 -8.96 36.89
C ALA A 936 -7.43 -10.06 37.93
N GLN A 937 -8.71 -10.42 38.09
CA GLN A 937 -9.20 -11.47 38.97
C GLN A 937 -9.28 -12.84 38.26
N GLY A 938 -8.85 -12.91 37.00
CA GLY A 938 -8.88 -14.14 36.20
C GLY A 938 -10.24 -14.43 35.54
N GLN A 939 -11.25 -13.58 35.73
CA GLN A 939 -12.60 -13.81 35.20
C GLN A 939 -12.70 -13.39 33.73
N PRO A 940 -13.10 -14.29 32.82
CA PRO A 940 -13.28 -13.97 31.40
C PRO A 940 -14.41 -12.96 31.17
N PHE A 941 -14.10 -11.79 30.59
CA PHE A 941 -15.12 -10.75 30.34
C PHE A 941 -15.43 -10.54 28.85
N LYS A 942 -14.59 -11.05 27.95
CA LYS A 942 -14.79 -11.06 26.49
C LYS A 942 -13.93 -12.14 25.84
N ALA A 943 -14.14 -12.40 24.55
CA ALA A 943 -13.31 -13.31 23.79
C ALA A 943 -13.11 -12.86 22.34
N TYR A 944 -12.13 -13.47 21.67
CA TYR A 944 -11.80 -13.22 20.27
C TYR A 944 -11.63 -14.54 19.52
N LYS A 945 -11.90 -14.58 18.22
CA LYS A 945 -11.67 -15.79 17.41
C LYS A 945 -10.22 -15.81 16.93
N GLY A 946 -9.51 -16.91 17.13
CA GLY A 946 -8.14 -17.09 16.60
C GLY A 946 -8.12 -17.09 15.07
N ASP A 947 -7.14 -16.42 14.46
CA ASP A 947 -7.08 -16.17 13.01
C ASP A 947 -6.00 -16.98 12.28
N ALA A 948 -5.07 -17.60 12.99
CA ALA A 948 -3.98 -18.35 12.37
C ALA A 948 -3.33 -19.38 13.31
N ASN A 949 -2.78 -20.42 12.69
CA ASN A 949 -1.94 -21.42 13.34
C ASN A 949 -0.46 -21.07 13.14
N TYR A 950 0.34 -21.30 14.18
CA TYR A 950 1.80 -21.09 14.12
C TYR A 950 2.51 -22.35 13.61
N CYS A 951 2.27 -23.48 14.25
CA CYS A 951 2.88 -24.76 13.89
C CYS A 951 1.96 -25.94 14.24
N TYR A 952 2.40 -27.12 13.84
CA TYR A 952 1.82 -28.41 14.20
C TYR A 952 2.92 -29.27 14.82
N ASP A 953 2.74 -29.63 16.09
CA ASP A 953 3.68 -30.43 16.84
C ASP A 953 3.33 -31.91 16.68
N ILE A 954 4.28 -32.72 16.19
CA ILE A 954 4.15 -34.16 16.03
C ILE A 954 5.02 -34.86 17.07
N PHE A 955 4.43 -35.78 17.82
CA PHE A 955 5.06 -36.55 18.89
C PHE A 955 4.52 -37.98 18.95
N ALA A 956 5.23 -38.87 19.64
CA ALA A 956 4.79 -40.25 19.83
C ALA A 956 3.59 -40.28 20.79
N GLY A 957 2.47 -40.84 20.35
CA GLY A 957 1.31 -41.08 21.22
C GLY A 957 1.56 -42.22 22.21
N ALA A 958 0.57 -42.50 23.06
CA ALA A 958 0.63 -43.62 23.99
C ALA A 958 0.86 -44.97 23.25
N PRO A 959 1.68 -45.89 23.80
CA PRO A 959 1.90 -47.20 23.20
C PRO A 959 0.59 -47.95 23.02
N GLY A 960 0.38 -48.54 21.84
CA GLY A 960 -0.76 -49.42 21.60
C GLY A 960 -0.59 -50.78 22.29
N LYS A 961 -1.60 -51.66 22.16
CA LYS A 961 -1.55 -53.04 22.68
C LYS A 961 -0.35 -53.88 22.16
N SER A 962 0.22 -53.49 21.02
CA SER A 962 1.40 -54.12 20.40
C SER A 962 2.74 -53.48 20.79
N GLY A 963 2.75 -52.49 21.70
CA GLY A 963 3.95 -51.75 22.12
C GLY A 963 4.44 -50.67 21.14
N ALA A 964 3.94 -50.65 19.90
CA ALA A 964 4.29 -49.60 18.93
C ALA A 964 3.58 -48.27 19.24
N THR A 965 4.33 -47.17 19.24
CA THR A 965 3.79 -45.81 19.42
C THR A 965 3.40 -45.20 18.06
N LYS A 966 2.15 -44.80 17.94
CA LYS A 966 1.61 -44.11 16.74
C LYS A 966 1.90 -42.61 16.83
N TRP A 967 2.37 -42.00 15.75
CA TRP A 967 2.54 -40.55 15.71
C TRP A 967 1.18 -39.87 15.86
N THR A 968 1.11 -38.91 16.77
CA THR A 968 -0.02 -38.01 16.98
C THR A 968 0.50 -36.57 16.97
N GLY A 969 -0.39 -35.59 17.08
CA GLY A 969 0.05 -34.21 17.18
C GLY A 969 -1.04 -33.24 17.55
N ARG A 970 -0.63 -31.97 17.66
CA ARG A 970 -1.51 -30.86 18.06
C ARG A 970 -1.18 -29.59 17.28
N VAL A 971 -2.20 -28.81 16.97
CA VAL A 971 -2.00 -27.46 16.44
C VAL A 971 -1.61 -26.52 17.58
N VAL A 972 -0.60 -25.69 17.32
CA VAL A 972 -0.28 -24.53 18.17
C VAL A 972 -0.81 -23.29 17.47
N SER A 973 -1.78 -22.61 18.08
CA SER A 973 -2.32 -21.37 17.51
C SER A 973 -1.26 -20.26 17.57
N ARG A 974 -1.40 -19.24 16.72
CA ARG A 974 -0.49 -18.09 16.77
C ARG A 974 -0.62 -17.29 18.06
N PHE A 975 -1.80 -17.31 18.68
CA PHE A 975 -2.00 -16.72 20.00
C PHE A 975 -1.17 -17.45 21.07
N ASP A 976 -1.22 -18.79 21.09
CA ASP A 976 -0.47 -19.61 22.04
C ASP A 976 1.05 -19.44 21.87
N ALA A 977 1.50 -19.38 20.61
CA ALA A 977 2.91 -19.14 20.28
C ALA A 977 3.45 -17.76 20.70
N ASN A 978 2.58 -16.82 21.11
CA ASN A 978 2.94 -15.50 21.62
C ASN A 978 2.69 -15.35 23.14
N GLN A 979 2.30 -16.42 23.84
CA GLN A 979 2.19 -16.40 25.30
C GLN A 979 3.57 -16.44 25.95
N GLN A 980 3.64 -15.93 27.18
CA GLN A 980 4.86 -15.94 27.98
C GLN A 980 5.31 -17.40 28.23
N GLY A 981 6.60 -17.68 28.04
CA GLY A 981 7.17 -19.03 28.22
C GLY A 981 7.10 -19.94 27.00
N PHE A 982 6.46 -19.53 25.90
CA PHE A 982 6.54 -20.30 24.66
C PHE A 982 7.95 -20.21 24.04
N GLU A 983 8.59 -21.36 23.84
CA GLU A 983 9.89 -21.47 23.18
C GLU A 983 9.73 -22.06 21.76
N PRO A 984 9.89 -21.26 20.69
CA PRO A 984 9.73 -21.72 19.32
C PRO A 984 10.66 -22.86 18.90
N GLN A 985 11.82 -22.96 19.58
CA GLN A 985 12.87 -23.94 19.33
C GLN A 985 12.90 -25.08 20.35
N ALA A 986 11.94 -25.14 21.29
CA ALA A 986 11.84 -26.25 22.22
C ALA A 986 11.76 -27.60 21.49
N ARG A 987 12.40 -28.62 22.08
CA ARG A 987 12.36 -30.02 21.60
C ARG A 987 11.20 -30.81 22.16
N VAL A 988 10.32 -30.15 22.91
CA VAL A 988 9.09 -30.71 23.47
C VAL A 988 7.87 -29.97 22.92
N SER A 989 6.77 -30.69 22.86
CA SER A 989 5.45 -30.20 22.53
C SER A 989 4.96 -29.21 23.60
N THR A 990 3.94 -28.42 23.29
CA THR A 990 3.28 -27.57 24.29
C THR A 990 2.66 -28.35 25.45
N GLY A 991 2.50 -29.67 25.33
CA GLY A 991 2.10 -30.58 26.40
C GLY A 991 3.25 -31.27 27.14
N GLY A 992 4.50 -31.00 26.77
CA GLY A 992 5.69 -31.59 27.37
C GLY A 992 6.19 -32.88 26.73
N GLU A 993 5.51 -33.41 25.70
CA GLU A 993 5.92 -34.63 25.01
C GLU A 993 7.16 -34.39 24.12
N PRO A 994 8.14 -35.32 24.05
CA PRO A 994 9.26 -35.22 23.11
C PRO A 994 8.78 -35.12 21.65
N LEU A 995 9.26 -34.11 20.93
CA LEU A 995 8.87 -33.90 19.53
C LEU A 995 9.60 -34.85 18.59
N ILE A 996 8.86 -35.45 17.68
CA ILE A 996 9.40 -36.06 16.46
C ILE A 996 9.74 -34.94 15.48
N MET A 997 8.79 -34.03 15.25
CA MET A 997 8.99 -32.84 14.42
C MET A 997 7.95 -31.76 14.71
N ARG A 998 8.32 -30.50 14.45
CA ARG A 998 7.44 -29.33 14.48
C ARG A 998 7.32 -28.77 13.06
N LEU A 999 6.13 -28.82 12.50
CA LEU A 999 5.84 -28.38 11.13
C LEU A 999 5.25 -26.98 11.10
N ARG A 1000 5.72 -26.16 10.16
CA ARG A 1000 5.22 -24.82 9.85
C ARG A 1000 4.89 -24.73 8.37
N ILE A 1001 4.14 -23.71 7.98
CA ILE A 1001 3.88 -23.44 6.57
C ILE A 1001 5.20 -23.26 5.83
N ASP A 1002 5.26 -23.86 4.63
CA ASP A 1002 6.43 -23.94 3.74
C ASP A 1002 7.62 -24.74 4.29
N ASP A 1003 7.45 -25.49 5.40
CA ASP A 1003 8.41 -26.55 5.73
C ASP A 1003 8.35 -27.65 4.67
N MET A 1004 9.53 -28.17 4.33
CA MET A 1004 9.71 -29.19 3.31
C MET A 1004 9.86 -30.56 3.97
N LEU A 1005 9.14 -31.55 3.43
CA LEU A 1005 9.17 -32.94 3.85
C LEU A 1005 9.61 -33.82 2.70
N GLU A 1006 10.32 -34.89 3.02
CA GLU A 1006 10.50 -36.03 2.13
C GLU A 1006 9.62 -37.18 2.64
N LEU A 1007 8.91 -37.83 1.72
CA LEU A 1007 7.98 -38.94 1.98
C LEU A 1007 8.28 -40.11 1.03
N ASP A 1008 8.00 -41.33 1.47
CA ASP A 1008 7.90 -42.50 0.59
C ASP A 1008 6.51 -42.54 -0.06
N ASP A 1009 6.45 -42.62 -1.40
CA ASP A 1009 5.19 -42.53 -2.18
C ASP A 1009 5.02 -43.69 -3.17
N GLY A 1010 5.43 -44.92 -2.80
CA GLY A 1010 5.26 -46.14 -3.59
C GLY A 1010 6.14 -46.26 -4.86
N GLY A 1011 6.42 -45.13 -5.53
CA GLY A 1011 7.31 -45.02 -6.69
C GLY A 1011 8.68 -44.39 -6.40
N GLY A 1012 8.98 -44.10 -5.12
CA GLY A 1012 10.24 -43.48 -4.69
C GLY A 1012 10.05 -42.41 -3.63
N ARG A 1013 11.12 -41.64 -3.37
CA ARG A 1013 11.10 -40.49 -2.45
C ARG A 1013 10.53 -39.27 -3.14
N ARG A 1014 9.60 -38.60 -2.49
CA ARG A 1014 8.94 -37.38 -2.98
C ARG A 1014 9.16 -36.22 -2.03
N ILE A 1015 9.50 -35.06 -2.57
CA ILE A 1015 9.59 -33.80 -1.81
C ILE A 1015 8.25 -33.07 -1.88
N VAL A 1016 7.76 -32.65 -0.72
CA VAL A 1016 6.52 -31.91 -0.58
C VAL A 1016 6.69 -30.74 0.38
N ARG A 1017 5.80 -29.77 0.31
CA ARG A 1017 5.76 -28.61 1.21
C ARG A 1017 4.45 -28.54 2.00
N VAL A 1018 4.53 -28.02 3.22
CA VAL A 1018 3.35 -27.78 4.06
C VAL A 1018 2.59 -26.54 3.59
N VAL A 1019 1.31 -26.69 3.24
CA VAL A 1019 0.46 -25.60 2.72
C VAL A 1019 -0.59 -25.14 3.73
N GLN A 1020 -1.12 -26.05 4.54
CA GLN A 1020 -2.11 -25.71 5.57
C GLN A 1020 -1.99 -26.66 6.76
N LEU A 1021 -2.20 -26.11 7.96
CA LEU A 1021 -2.23 -26.85 9.23
C LEU A 1021 -3.62 -26.69 9.86
N SER A 1022 -4.28 -27.80 10.16
CA SER A 1022 -5.58 -27.88 10.83
C SER A 1022 -5.52 -28.96 11.90
N GLU A 1023 -6.42 -28.91 12.89
CA GLU A 1023 -6.45 -29.93 13.94
C GLU A 1023 -6.70 -31.32 13.31
N GLY A 1024 -5.85 -32.28 13.67
CA GLY A 1024 -5.85 -33.63 13.09
C GLY A 1024 -5.52 -33.75 11.59
N GLN A 1025 -5.17 -32.68 10.86
CA GLN A 1025 -4.92 -32.75 9.42
C GLN A 1025 -3.81 -31.78 8.96
N ILE A 1026 -2.85 -32.31 8.21
CA ILE A 1026 -1.74 -31.58 7.58
C ILE A 1026 -1.92 -31.65 6.06
N THR A 1027 -2.01 -30.51 5.41
CA THR A 1027 -2.20 -30.40 3.96
C THR A 1027 -0.87 -30.08 3.29
N LEU A 1028 -0.46 -30.91 2.33
CA LEU A 1028 0.81 -30.82 1.61
C LEU A 1028 0.59 -30.68 0.10
N ALA A 1029 1.56 -30.09 -0.59
CA ALA A 1029 1.63 -30.00 -2.06
C ALA A 1029 3.02 -30.40 -2.54
N GLY A 1030 3.16 -30.80 -3.81
CA GLY A 1030 4.47 -30.93 -4.44
C GLY A 1030 5.26 -29.62 -4.35
N ASP A 1031 6.57 -29.71 -4.27
CA ASP A 1031 7.46 -28.55 -4.16
C ASP A 1031 7.40 -27.63 -5.40
N HIS A 1032 7.20 -28.21 -6.58
CA HIS A 1032 7.09 -27.48 -7.85
C HIS A 1032 5.69 -26.92 -8.14
N GLU A 1033 4.67 -27.30 -7.38
CA GLU A 1033 3.27 -26.91 -7.66
C GLU A 1033 3.02 -25.41 -7.44
N ALA A 1034 2.51 -24.76 -8.49
CA ALA A 1034 2.25 -23.32 -8.55
C ALA A 1034 0.78 -23.00 -8.91
N GLY A 1035 0.48 -21.72 -9.13
CA GLY A 1035 -0.87 -21.23 -9.42
C GLY A 1035 -1.78 -21.19 -8.19
N ASP A 1036 -3.09 -21.05 -8.42
CA ASP A 1036 -4.10 -21.07 -7.35
C ASP A 1036 -4.40 -22.52 -6.96
N LEU A 1037 -3.55 -23.08 -6.10
CA LEU A 1037 -3.66 -24.46 -5.65
C LEU A 1037 -5.05 -24.82 -5.08
N LYS A 1038 -5.79 -23.86 -4.52
CA LYS A 1038 -7.14 -24.10 -4.01
C LYS A 1038 -8.17 -24.19 -5.13
N LYS A 1039 -8.03 -23.41 -6.21
CA LYS A 1039 -8.84 -23.54 -7.42
C LYS A 1039 -8.53 -24.88 -8.10
N ARG A 1040 -7.25 -25.19 -8.29
CA ARG A 1040 -6.76 -26.43 -8.91
C ARG A 1040 -7.23 -27.69 -8.17
N ASP A 1041 -7.12 -27.72 -6.83
CA ASP A 1041 -7.61 -28.87 -6.04
C ASP A 1041 -9.12 -29.07 -6.15
N LYS A 1042 -9.91 -27.99 -6.33
CA LYS A 1042 -11.36 -28.05 -6.49
C LYS A 1042 -11.82 -28.45 -7.90
N ASP A 1043 -11.01 -28.13 -8.89
CA ASP A 1043 -11.27 -28.50 -10.28
C ASP A 1043 -11.14 -30.01 -10.43
N LYS A 1044 -12.10 -30.67 -11.06
CA LYS A 1044 -12.06 -32.13 -11.23
C LYS A 1044 -11.11 -32.56 -12.33
N GLU A 1045 -10.89 -31.68 -13.32
CA GLU A 1045 -10.06 -31.98 -14.49
C GLU A 1045 -8.58 -31.63 -14.26
N ASP A 1046 -8.25 -30.81 -13.25
CA ASP A 1046 -6.86 -30.51 -12.90
C ASP A 1046 -6.20 -31.72 -12.21
N PRO A 1047 -5.03 -32.19 -12.71
CA PRO A 1047 -4.34 -33.34 -12.14
C PRO A 1047 -3.81 -33.11 -10.71
N PHE A 1048 -3.64 -31.86 -10.28
CA PHE A 1048 -3.18 -31.54 -8.93
C PHE A 1048 -4.28 -31.73 -7.89
N LYS A 1049 -3.92 -32.42 -6.81
CA LYS A 1049 -4.72 -32.55 -5.58
C LYS A 1049 -3.82 -32.41 -4.36
N TYR A 1050 -4.34 -31.78 -3.31
CA TYR A 1050 -3.59 -31.73 -2.05
C TYR A 1050 -3.47 -33.12 -1.42
N LEU A 1051 -2.28 -33.40 -0.89
CA LEU A 1051 -2.07 -34.54 0.02
C LEU A 1051 -2.52 -34.12 1.42
N ARG A 1052 -3.67 -34.63 1.87
CA ARG A 1052 -4.22 -34.36 3.21
C ARG A 1052 -3.92 -35.54 4.12
N LEU A 1053 -2.89 -35.40 4.94
CA LEU A 1053 -2.37 -36.49 5.77
C LEU A 1053 -2.57 -36.21 7.25
N VAL A 1054 -2.72 -37.28 8.03
CA VAL A 1054 -2.69 -37.23 9.49
C VAL A 1054 -1.31 -37.68 10.00
N PRO A 1055 -0.90 -37.37 11.25
CA PRO A 1055 0.42 -37.71 11.76
C PRO A 1055 0.81 -39.19 11.60
N SER A 1056 -0.13 -40.12 11.77
CA SER A 1056 0.16 -41.54 11.60
C SER A 1056 0.38 -41.97 10.15
N THR A 1057 -0.22 -41.28 9.19
CA THR A 1057 0.04 -41.56 7.77
C THR A 1057 1.40 -41.01 7.37
N LEU A 1058 1.83 -39.90 7.97
CA LEU A 1058 3.22 -39.41 7.82
C LEU A 1058 4.22 -40.43 8.36
N GLN A 1059 3.95 -41.04 9.51
CA GLN A 1059 4.75 -42.14 10.06
C GLN A 1059 4.86 -43.31 9.08
N ALA A 1060 3.73 -43.77 8.55
CA ALA A 1060 3.68 -44.90 7.61
C ALA A 1060 4.42 -44.62 6.29
N ARG A 1061 4.57 -43.34 5.91
CA ARG A 1061 5.32 -42.89 4.72
C ARG A 1061 6.75 -42.46 5.03
N ASN A 1062 7.28 -42.85 6.19
CA ASN A 1062 8.64 -42.48 6.66
C ASN A 1062 8.95 -40.98 6.52
N ALA A 1063 7.96 -40.13 6.77
CA ALA A 1063 8.08 -38.70 6.54
C ALA A 1063 9.23 -38.11 7.36
N ARG A 1064 10.08 -37.32 6.72
CA ARG A 1064 11.19 -36.62 7.39
C ARG A 1064 11.31 -35.18 6.92
N MET A 1065 11.65 -34.29 7.84
CA MET A 1065 11.88 -32.88 7.52
C MET A 1065 13.22 -32.72 6.80
N VAL A 1066 13.22 -32.01 5.69
CA VAL A 1066 14.42 -31.73 4.90
C VAL A 1066 14.70 -30.24 4.86
N HIS A 1067 15.97 -29.86 4.83
CA HIS A 1067 16.38 -28.48 4.61
C HIS A 1067 16.84 -28.32 3.17
N VAL A 1068 16.11 -27.52 2.39
CA VAL A 1068 16.49 -27.19 1.02
C VAL A 1068 17.25 -25.86 1.02
N SER A 1069 18.47 -25.84 0.48
CA SER A 1069 19.26 -24.61 0.38
C SER A 1069 18.57 -23.58 -0.54
N PRO A 1070 18.95 -22.29 -0.49
CA PRO A 1070 18.39 -21.29 -1.40
C PRO A 1070 18.48 -21.66 -2.88
N SER A 1071 19.53 -22.36 -3.32
CA SER A 1071 19.64 -22.83 -4.71
C SER A 1071 18.89 -24.12 -5.02
N GLY A 1072 18.30 -24.82 -4.05
CA GLY A 1072 17.52 -26.05 -4.29
C GLY A 1072 18.20 -27.35 -3.88
N VAL A 1073 19.29 -27.30 -3.10
CA VAL A 1073 19.99 -28.54 -2.70
C VAL A 1073 19.47 -29.06 -1.36
N ILE A 1074 19.04 -30.32 -1.33
CA ILE A 1074 18.60 -31.01 -0.12
C ILE A 1074 19.78 -31.25 0.81
N ARG A 1075 19.59 -30.90 2.08
CA ARG A 1075 20.40 -31.36 3.20
C ARG A 1075 19.47 -32.05 4.17
N HIS A 1076 19.73 -33.33 4.44
CA HIS A 1076 19.05 -34.02 5.53
C HIS A 1076 19.50 -33.38 6.84
N LYS A 1077 18.56 -32.87 7.63
CA LYS A 1077 18.82 -32.75 9.07
C LYS A 1077 19.06 -34.18 9.54
N GLY A 1078 20.17 -34.44 10.22
CA GLY A 1078 20.28 -35.67 11.00
C GLY A 1078 19.00 -35.79 11.81
N ASN A 1079 18.32 -36.95 11.73
CA ASN A 1079 17.18 -37.20 12.58
C ASN A 1079 17.60 -36.78 13.99
N LEU A 1080 16.87 -35.85 14.58
CA LEU A 1080 17.02 -35.55 16.01
C LEU A 1080 16.42 -36.76 16.73
N SER A 1081 17.11 -37.90 16.68
CA SER A 1081 16.91 -39.01 17.60
C SER A 1081 17.42 -38.60 18.97
#